data_AF-A0A4Q2Z5Y8-F1
#
_entry.id   AF-A0A4Q2Z5Y8-F1
#
_cell.length_a   1.000
_cell.length_b   1.000
_cell.length_c   1.000
_cell.angle_alpha   90.00
_cell.angle_beta   90.00
_cell.angle_gamma   90.00
#
_symmetry.space_group_name_H-M   'P 1'
#
loop_
_entity.id
_entity.type
_entity.pdbx_description
1 polymer ?
#
loop_
_entity_poly.entity_id
_entity_poly.type
_entity_poly.pdbx_seq_one_letter_code
_entity_poly.pdbx_strand_id
1 'polypeptide(L)'
;MPSWTIEMWATPQAGSAWARVFEIGRTVEAGDGLGAAGEYTGTPGSPAPGTTTASDVIGLGFARNTGSLGTQRLVAGINGTAASADSDLATTAGVMRHYAITFTDTVAGATVRWFRDGALIKKLNVTFNSADIEDVNNWLGRSNWSGDSMSQIDFHDVRILGTALADGQVAGNFRIGPHDAISTMWADDPYNSSAFVSGAWEGGNVPLPTRDYEVGAMLMRTPRNSSAVTFPGKSLGVTGGLLNLDATGTRTVTIADLRLNGGASIGAYTSSGTQTLAGNIKVKNNTDNMVRGDTSLVISASISGGVGGGSITYVHNPGTTLTGNNTGYLGATIVGDGRFSTLRISNETQLGGNPSSYGGGWLQLNRGVLETTSTMTIDDSNRGVLIGPSGGFLRPAAGTTLTIASTLNSPAAGNTLQTAPLFPNPVVGMLFKDGPGTVVLTNPNNSYIGEMQVLEGLLRIDGAGRLNNGDMHMPIVLNSTLNLNTTADQILGGSISGSGTLLKNNTGTTTFYGANTFTGSVTINGGTVFARAANAANNRSFSFVSGITVNSGTTLKSQSNSLFGWDGTQTRPITVNGGTLTTDATNTDVNVGTITLNGGTLAGFSSAQWGSWNFKRVANGTLRATDDATVTAPHVGLGPGNSVDVSAGKTLTWSGVVTNLANEGICALTKSGGSGTLILTGTNSYTG
;
A
#
# COMPACT_ATOMS: atom_id res chain seq x y z
N MET A 1 10.60 36.48 -36.30
CA MET A 1 11.15 37.58 -35.50
C MET A 1 11.62 36.95 -34.19
N PRO A 2 12.91 37.02 -33.84
CA PRO A 2 13.47 36.28 -32.71
C PRO A 2 13.16 36.97 -31.39
N SER A 3 12.03 36.61 -30.77
CA SER A 3 11.73 37.02 -29.38
C SER A 3 12.62 36.24 -28.40
N TRP A 4 13.12 36.91 -27.36
CA TRP A 4 14.10 36.33 -26.43
C TRP A 4 13.91 36.79 -24.97
N THR A 5 14.60 36.13 -24.05
CA THR A 5 14.66 36.48 -22.62
C THR A 5 16.09 36.45 -22.12
N ILE A 6 16.47 37.44 -21.31
CA ILE A 6 17.67 37.39 -20.47
C ILE A 6 17.19 37.39 -19.02
N GLU A 7 17.58 36.39 -18.23
CA GLU A 7 17.29 36.32 -16.80
C GLU A 7 18.56 36.03 -15.99
N MET A 8 18.68 36.64 -14.82
CA MET A 8 19.89 36.65 -14.01
C MET A 8 19.56 36.64 -12.52
N TRP A 9 20.34 35.89 -11.75
CA TRP A 9 20.39 36.00 -10.30
C TRP A 9 21.67 36.72 -9.93
N ALA A 10 21.53 37.86 -9.25
CA ALA A 10 22.64 38.72 -8.93
C ALA A 10 22.42 39.43 -7.60
N THR A 11 23.53 39.73 -6.91
CA THR A 11 23.54 40.32 -5.57
C THR A 11 24.23 41.69 -5.63
N PRO A 12 23.46 42.79 -5.72
CA PRO A 12 24.04 44.14 -5.68
C PRO A 12 24.70 44.41 -4.33
N GLN A 13 25.95 44.85 -4.35
CA GLN A 13 26.73 45.14 -3.14
C GLN A 13 26.74 46.64 -2.80
N ALA A 14 26.82 47.53 -3.80
CA ALA A 14 26.71 48.97 -3.58
C ALA A 14 26.13 49.70 -4.80
N GLY A 15 25.43 50.81 -4.56
CA GLY A 15 24.91 51.67 -5.62
C GLY A 15 25.97 52.62 -6.14
N SER A 16 26.61 52.28 -7.26
CA SER A 16 27.48 53.18 -8.03
C SER A 16 26.67 53.97 -9.08
N ALA A 17 27.19 55.10 -9.56
CA ALA A 17 26.48 55.92 -10.56
C ALA A 17 26.27 55.12 -11.85
N TRP A 18 25.02 55.02 -12.29
CA TRP A 18 24.61 54.34 -13.53
C TRP A 18 25.00 52.84 -13.63
N ALA A 19 25.21 52.17 -12.50
CA ALA A 19 25.58 50.76 -12.42
C ALA A 19 24.59 49.81 -13.12
N ARG A 20 25.13 48.95 -14.01
CA ARG A 20 24.39 47.95 -14.80
C ARG A 20 24.35 46.57 -14.12
N VAL A 21 23.22 45.88 -14.23
CA VAL A 21 23.17 44.41 -14.10
C VAL A 21 23.83 43.83 -15.36
N PHE A 22 23.30 44.19 -16.53
CA PHE A 22 23.88 43.90 -17.84
C PHE A 22 23.57 45.03 -18.82
N GLU A 23 24.32 45.08 -19.92
CA GLU A 23 24.04 45.92 -21.08
C GLU A 23 24.59 45.27 -22.35
N ILE A 24 23.78 45.21 -23.41
CA ILE A 24 24.15 44.66 -24.71
C ILE A 24 23.99 45.75 -25.77
N GLY A 25 24.88 45.80 -26.75
CA GLY A 25 24.76 46.69 -27.90
C GLY A 25 26.11 47.11 -28.49
N ARG A 26 26.15 48.24 -29.20
CA ARG A 26 27.38 48.81 -29.79
C ARG A 26 27.59 50.27 -29.40
N THR A 27 28.81 50.74 -29.51
CA THR A 27 29.14 52.16 -29.36
C THR A 27 28.96 52.96 -30.65
N VAL A 28 28.90 54.29 -30.54
CA VAL A 28 28.95 55.22 -31.71
C VAL A 28 30.38 55.28 -32.27
N GLU A 29 31.37 55.17 -31.39
CA GLU A 29 32.79 55.14 -31.72
C GLU A 29 33.14 53.82 -32.44
N ALA A 30 34.22 53.81 -33.23
CA ALA A 30 34.56 52.68 -34.11
C ALA A 30 34.97 51.37 -33.40
N GLY A 31 35.05 51.35 -32.06
CA GLY A 31 35.58 50.23 -31.28
C GLY A 31 37.09 50.35 -31.01
N ASP A 32 37.68 49.27 -30.50
CA ASP A 32 39.15 49.16 -30.32
C ASP A 32 39.91 48.75 -31.60
N GLY A 33 39.18 48.46 -32.68
CA GLY A 33 39.73 48.03 -33.97
C GLY A 33 40.16 46.56 -34.02
N LEU A 34 39.85 45.76 -32.98
CA LEU A 34 40.15 44.33 -32.91
C LEU A 34 38.93 43.45 -33.24
N GLY A 35 37.72 44.02 -33.19
CA GLY A 35 36.45 43.36 -33.51
C GLY A 35 35.65 44.06 -34.62
N ALA A 36 34.33 43.89 -34.58
CA ALA A 36 33.38 44.60 -35.41
C ALA A 36 33.33 46.12 -35.11
N ALA A 37 32.67 46.89 -35.97
CA ALA A 37 32.53 48.33 -35.77
C ALA A 37 31.77 48.65 -34.47
N GLY A 38 32.41 49.36 -33.55
CA GLY A 38 31.86 49.66 -32.23
C GLY A 38 31.96 48.54 -31.21
N GLU A 39 32.75 47.50 -31.49
CA GLU A 39 33.13 46.45 -30.54
C GLU A 39 34.38 46.86 -29.73
N TYR A 40 34.36 46.59 -28.43
CA TYR A 40 35.51 46.69 -27.55
C TYR A 40 35.82 45.31 -26.98
N THR A 41 36.80 44.63 -27.56
CA THR A 41 37.22 43.28 -27.14
C THR A 41 37.88 43.29 -25.75
N GLY A 42 38.74 44.29 -25.49
CA GLY A 42 39.20 44.71 -24.17
C GLY A 42 39.99 43.71 -23.31
N THR A 43 40.43 44.19 -22.13
CA THR A 43 40.98 43.35 -21.06
C THR A 43 39.97 43.29 -19.91
N PRO A 44 39.71 42.12 -19.27
CA PRO A 44 38.78 42.04 -18.15
C PRO A 44 39.09 43.04 -17.03
N GLY A 45 38.08 43.83 -16.63
CA GLY A 45 38.16 44.77 -15.50
C GLY A 45 38.66 46.18 -15.83
N SER A 46 39.24 46.46 -17.00
CA SER A 46 39.61 47.83 -17.38
C SER A 46 38.41 48.63 -17.91
N PRO A 47 38.17 49.91 -17.53
CA PRO A 47 37.18 50.79 -18.14
C PRO A 47 37.28 50.86 -19.68
N ALA A 48 36.24 51.32 -20.37
CA ALA A 48 36.30 51.46 -21.83
C ALA A 48 37.39 52.49 -22.21
N PRO A 49 38.31 52.18 -23.13
CA PRO A 49 39.37 53.10 -23.51
C PRO A 49 38.79 54.29 -24.30
N GLY A 50 39.00 55.50 -23.78
CA GLY A 50 38.45 56.73 -24.36
C GLY A 50 37.06 57.09 -23.84
N THR A 51 36.38 57.99 -24.54
CA THR A 51 35.02 58.44 -24.24
C THR A 51 34.04 57.73 -25.17
N THR A 52 33.36 56.69 -24.68
CA THR A 52 32.38 55.93 -25.47
C THR A 52 30.95 56.36 -25.18
N THR A 53 30.09 56.21 -26.18
CA THR A 53 28.65 56.42 -26.09
C THR A 53 27.90 55.29 -26.78
N ALA A 54 26.79 54.81 -26.22
CA ALA A 54 26.02 53.75 -26.87
C ALA A 54 25.30 54.26 -28.13
N SER A 55 25.49 53.56 -29.25
CA SER A 55 24.65 53.74 -30.43
C SER A 55 23.43 52.83 -30.31
N ASP A 56 23.66 51.53 -30.10
CA ASP A 56 22.59 50.56 -29.85
C ASP A 56 22.73 50.04 -28.42
N VAL A 57 21.60 49.81 -27.76
CA VAL A 57 21.57 49.43 -26.35
C VAL A 57 20.31 48.64 -25.99
N ILE A 58 20.49 47.58 -25.22
CA ILE A 58 19.46 46.97 -24.38
C ILE A 58 20.10 46.65 -23.02
N GLY A 59 19.67 47.33 -21.97
CA GLY A 59 20.35 47.29 -20.68
C GLY A 59 19.42 47.46 -19.49
N LEU A 60 19.84 46.89 -18.37
CA LEU A 60 19.13 46.99 -17.10
C LEU A 60 20.09 47.44 -16.00
N GLY A 61 19.86 48.62 -15.43
CA GLY A 61 20.61 49.19 -14.31
C GLY A 61 19.91 49.01 -12.97
N PHE A 62 20.68 48.66 -11.94
CA PHE A 62 20.19 48.53 -10.56
C PHE A 62 20.44 49.78 -9.70
N ALA A 63 21.30 50.70 -10.14
CA ALA A 63 21.48 52.01 -9.51
C ALA A 63 21.79 53.08 -10.58
N ARG A 64 21.03 54.18 -10.57
CA ARG A 64 21.31 55.41 -11.35
C ARG A 64 22.18 56.35 -10.52
N ASN A 65 21.86 56.49 -9.23
CA ASN A 65 22.46 57.46 -8.33
C ASN A 65 23.45 56.78 -7.37
N THR A 66 24.63 57.39 -7.20
CA THR A 66 25.61 56.97 -6.19
C THR A 66 24.98 56.91 -4.80
N GLY A 67 25.22 55.81 -4.08
CA GLY A 67 24.67 55.55 -2.75
C GLY A 67 23.24 54.98 -2.74
N SER A 68 22.58 54.78 -3.89
CA SER A 68 21.18 54.30 -3.94
C SER A 68 20.94 53.15 -4.90
N LEU A 69 20.86 51.93 -4.34
CA LEU A 69 20.36 50.71 -4.99
C LEU A 69 18.86 50.76 -5.32
N GLY A 70 18.13 51.77 -4.85
CA GLY A 70 16.71 51.94 -5.13
C GLY A 70 16.41 52.47 -6.53
N THR A 71 17.39 53.07 -7.21
CA THR A 71 17.15 53.86 -8.44
C THR A 71 17.42 53.05 -9.71
N GLN A 72 16.44 52.32 -10.21
CA GLN A 72 16.63 51.32 -11.27
C GLN A 72 16.14 51.82 -12.65
N ARG A 73 16.72 51.29 -13.74
CA ARG A 73 16.41 51.70 -15.13
C ARG A 73 16.50 50.54 -16.11
N LEU A 74 15.42 50.30 -16.85
CA LEU A 74 15.48 49.63 -18.15
C LEU A 74 15.80 50.68 -19.24
N VAL A 75 16.71 50.38 -20.16
CA VAL A 75 17.03 51.22 -21.34
C VAL A 75 17.03 50.36 -22.60
N ALA A 76 16.47 50.89 -23.70
CA ALA A 76 16.45 50.26 -25.01
C ALA A 76 16.55 51.32 -26.12
N GLY A 77 17.46 51.16 -27.08
CA GLY A 77 17.71 52.13 -28.16
C GLY A 77 18.55 51.59 -29.32
N ILE A 78 18.48 52.30 -30.45
CA ILE A 78 19.34 52.09 -31.62
C ILE A 78 19.75 53.44 -32.23
N ASN A 79 20.87 53.45 -32.96
CA ASN A 79 21.39 54.62 -33.70
C ASN A 79 21.47 55.91 -32.85
N GLY A 80 21.95 55.79 -31.61
CA GLY A 80 22.15 56.88 -30.65
C GLY A 80 20.86 57.38 -29.99
N THR A 81 19.70 56.79 -30.28
CA THR A 81 18.40 57.18 -29.69
C THR A 81 17.88 56.07 -28.78
N ALA A 82 17.79 56.35 -27.48
CA ALA A 82 17.33 55.40 -26.47
C ALA A 82 16.10 55.89 -25.69
N ALA A 83 15.18 54.97 -25.44
CA ALA A 83 14.07 55.14 -24.51
C ALA A 83 14.39 54.42 -23.19
N SER A 84 13.78 54.88 -22.08
CA SER A 84 14.03 54.30 -20.75
C SER A 84 12.78 54.20 -19.89
N ALA A 85 12.71 53.18 -19.05
CA ALA A 85 11.69 53.03 -18.01
C ALA A 85 12.34 52.90 -16.63
N ASP A 86 12.10 53.89 -15.77
CA ASP A 86 12.65 53.96 -14.42
C ASP A 86 11.71 53.32 -13.37
N SER A 87 12.30 52.83 -12.29
CA SER A 87 11.58 52.35 -11.11
C SER A 87 12.37 52.59 -9.84
N ASP A 88 11.70 53.02 -8.77
CA ASP A 88 12.33 53.32 -7.48
C ASP A 88 12.13 52.16 -6.47
N LEU A 89 12.34 50.93 -6.95
CA LEU A 89 12.15 49.71 -6.18
C LEU A 89 13.26 49.53 -5.14
N ALA A 90 12.87 49.56 -3.86
CA ALA A 90 13.76 49.27 -2.74
C ALA A 90 14.54 47.97 -2.96
N THR A 91 15.86 48.07 -2.81
CA THR A 91 16.83 46.99 -2.99
C THR A 91 17.88 47.10 -1.89
N THR A 92 18.14 45.99 -1.22
CA THR A 92 19.07 45.89 -0.09
C THR A 92 20.41 45.36 -0.57
N ALA A 93 21.50 45.99 -0.14
CA ALA A 93 22.85 45.50 -0.41
C ALA A 93 23.05 44.09 0.15
N GLY A 94 23.80 43.24 -0.56
CA GLY A 94 24.11 41.87 -0.15
C GLY A 94 22.92 40.89 -0.20
N VAL A 95 21.76 41.30 -0.72
CA VAL A 95 20.59 40.42 -0.91
C VAL A 95 20.42 40.10 -2.39
N MET A 96 20.54 38.81 -2.73
CA MET A 96 20.33 38.32 -4.09
C MET A 96 18.93 38.69 -4.61
N ARG A 97 18.86 39.06 -5.89
CA ARG A 97 17.64 39.37 -6.63
C ARG A 97 17.61 38.64 -7.96
N HIS A 98 16.41 38.34 -8.41
CA HIS A 98 16.17 37.87 -9.77
C HIS A 98 15.82 39.08 -10.66
N TYR A 99 16.59 39.26 -11.72
CA TYR A 99 16.39 40.29 -12.74
C TYR A 99 16.12 39.61 -14.08
N ALA A 100 15.03 39.96 -14.76
CA ALA A 100 14.77 39.43 -16.10
C ALA A 100 14.22 40.50 -17.04
N ILE A 101 14.59 40.42 -18.31
CA ILE A 101 13.93 41.14 -19.40
C ILE A 101 13.45 40.16 -20.46
N THR A 102 12.27 40.42 -21.02
CA THR A 102 11.74 39.68 -22.17
C THR A 102 11.55 40.65 -23.33
N PHE A 103 12.13 40.34 -24.48
CA PHE A 103 12.05 41.14 -25.69
C PHE A 103 11.07 40.46 -26.66
N THR A 104 9.90 41.05 -26.87
CA THR A 104 8.86 40.51 -27.75
C THR A 104 8.72 41.37 -28.99
N ASP A 105 9.18 40.84 -30.12
CA ASP A 105 9.05 41.48 -31.44
C ASP A 105 7.58 41.51 -31.91
N THR A 106 7.25 42.54 -32.68
CA THR A 106 5.90 42.78 -33.22
C THR A 106 6.00 43.39 -34.62
N VAL A 107 4.86 43.58 -35.29
CA VAL A 107 4.81 44.21 -36.61
C VAL A 107 5.23 45.70 -36.59
N ALA A 108 5.22 46.36 -35.42
CA ALA A 108 5.47 47.79 -35.27
C ALA A 108 6.75 48.15 -34.49
N GLY A 109 7.67 47.20 -34.32
CA GLY A 109 8.78 47.26 -33.37
C GLY A 109 8.58 46.24 -32.25
N ALA A 110 8.95 46.52 -31.01
CA ALA A 110 8.92 45.52 -29.94
C ALA A 110 8.39 46.04 -28.60
N THR A 111 7.96 45.10 -27.76
CA THR A 111 7.68 45.34 -26.33
C THR A 111 8.75 44.68 -25.49
N VAL A 112 9.56 45.50 -24.81
CA VAL A 112 10.50 45.04 -23.78
C VAL A 112 9.79 45.07 -22.44
N ARG A 113 9.78 43.95 -21.71
CA ARG A 113 9.18 43.85 -20.37
C ARG A 113 10.31 43.58 -19.38
N TRP A 114 10.34 44.31 -18.27
CA TRP A 114 11.31 44.11 -17.20
C TRP A 114 10.63 43.58 -15.94
N PHE A 115 11.20 42.51 -15.38
CA PHE A 115 10.76 41.81 -14.19
C PHE A 115 11.83 41.86 -13.08
N ARG A 116 11.38 41.86 -11.82
CA ARG A 116 12.22 41.73 -10.63
C ARG A 116 11.54 40.76 -9.65
N ASP A 117 12.28 39.80 -9.13
CA ASP A 117 11.79 38.74 -8.21
C ASP A 117 10.51 38.05 -8.76
N GLY A 118 10.50 37.77 -10.07
CA GLY A 118 9.40 37.11 -10.78
C GLY A 118 8.17 38.00 -11.08
N ALA A 119 8.12 39.23 -10.57
CA ALA A 119 7.03 40.18 -10.82
C ALA A 119 7.38 41.15 -11.94
N LEU A 120 6.39 41.50 -12.78
CA LEU A 120 6.53 42.51 -13.84
C LEU A 120 6.62 43.92 -13.22
N ILE A 121 7.64 44.68 -13.57
CA ILE A 121 7.93 46.01 -13.01
C ILE A 121 7.61 47.14 -14.00
N LYS A 122 8.09 47.02 -15.25
CA LYS A 122 7.86 48.01 -16.32
C LYS A 122 7.70 47.33 -17.67
N LYS A 123 7.08 48.07 -18.60
CA LYS A 123 7.10 47.79 -20.04
C LYS A 123 7.67 49.01 -20.75
N LEU A 124 8.41 48.77 -21.82
CA LEU A 124 8.95 49.79 -22.71
C LEU A 124 8.65 49.35 -24.14
N ASN A 125 7.88 50.14 -24.87
CA ASN A 125 7.59 49.89 -26.28
C ASN A 125 8.61 50.66 -27.12
N VAL A 126 9.22 49.99 -28.08
CA VAL A 126 10.23 50.54 -28.99
C VAL A 126 9.81 50.33 -30.44
N THR A 127 10.28 51.20 -31.34
CA THR A 127 9.90 51.19 -32.77
C THR A 127 10.82 50.34 -33.64
N PHE A 128 11.61 49.46 -33.03
CA PHE A 128 12.56 48.54 -33.67
C PHE A 128 12.40 47.13 -33.10
N ASN A 129 12.85 46.12 -33.83
CA ASN A 129 12.84 44.71 -33.41
C ASN A 129 14.21 44.30 -32.84
N SER A 130 14.25 43.15 -32.19
CA SER A 130 15.45 42.56 -31.60
C SER A 130 16.63 42.47 -32.57
N ALA A 131 16.36 42.09 -33.82
CA ALA A 131 17.36 41.93 -34.87
C ALA A 131 17.89 43.25 -35.46
N ASP A 132 17.33 44.39 -35.05
CA ASP A 132 17.83 45.73 -35.43
C ASP A 132 18.88 46.26 -34.43
N ILE A 133 19.17 45.51 -33.34
CA ILE A 133 20.21 45.82 -32.36
C ILE A 133 21.51 45.14 -32.79
N GLU A 134 22.59 45.89 -33.00
CA GLU A 134 23.93 45.32 -33.14
C GLU A 134 24.50 44.95 -31.77
N ASP A 135 24.57 43.65 -31.46
CA ASP A 135 24.90 43.08 -30.15
C ASP A 135 26.40 42.78 -29.95
N VAL A 136 27.28 43.59 -30.52
CA VAL A 136 28.73 43.31 -30.56
C VAL A 136 29.40 43.40 -29.17
N ASN A 137 28.93 44.26 -28.27
CA ASN A 137 29.35 44.26 -26.87
C ASN A 137 28.27 43.62 -25.98
N ASN A 138 28.67 42.67 -25.14
CA ASN A 138 27.80 41.94 -24.23
C ASN A 138 28.32 42.06 -22.79
N TRP A 139 27.91 43.12 -22.09
CA TRP A 139 28.45 43.48 -20.79
C TRP A 139 27.64 42.95 -19.62
N LEU A 140 28.34 42.36 -18.65
CA LEU A 140 27.84 42.14 -17.29
C LEU A 140 28.53 43.14 -16.35
N GLY A 141 27.76 43.86 -15.53
CA GLY A 141 28.32 44.82 -14.57
C GLY A 141 28.99 46.06 -15.18
N ARG A 142 28.78 46.34 -16.46
CA ARG A 142 29.43 47.41 -17.24
C ARG A 142 28.45 48.04 -18.23
N SER A 143 28.81 49.24 -18.70
CA SER A 143 28.04 50.10 -19.60
C SER A 143 28.84 50.40 -20.87
N ASN A 144 28.15 50.65 -21.99
CA ASN A 144 28.70 51.19 -23.24
C ASN A 144 29.05 52.69 -23.15
N TRP A 145 28.70 53.37 -22.05
CA TRP A 145 29.08 54.76 -21.78
C TRP A 145 30.26 54.85 -20.81
N SER A 146 31.39 55.44 -21.22
CA SER A 146 32.58 55.63 -20.34
C SER A 146 32.34 56.49 -19.09
N GLY A 147 31.23 57.25 -19.04
CA GLY A 147 30.85 58.06 -17.87
C GLY A 147 30.14 57.28 -16.75
N ASP A 148 29.71 56.05 -17.03
CA ASP A 148 29.01 55.20 -16.07
C ASP A 148 30.02 54.42 -15.21
N SER A 149 29.66 54.13 -13.95
CA SER A 149 30.51 53.35 -13.06
C SER A 149 30.40 51.85 -13.35
N MET A 150 31.52 51.13 -13.24
CA MET A 150 31.50 49.67 -13.11
C MET A 150 30.69 49.27 -11.86
N SER A 151 29.89 48.22 -11.99
CA SER A 151 28.98 47.78 -10.94
C SER A 151 29.66 47.00 -9.83
N GLN A 152 29.25 47.25 -8.59
CA GLN A 152 29.55 46.38 -7.46
C GLN A 152 28.40 45.37 -7.29
N ILE A 153 28.52 44.23 -7.97
CA ILE A 153 27.48 43.19 -8.05
C ILE A 153 28.13 41.81 -8.22
N ASP A 154 27.64 40.82 -7.48
CA ASP A 154 28.01 39.42 -7.68
C ASP A 154 26.97 38.73 -8.57
N PHE A 155 27.41 37.96 -9.56
CA PHE A 155 26.53 37.17 -10.43
C PHE A 155 26.53 35.70 -9.98
N HIS A 156 25.34 35.13 -9.79
CA HIS A 156 25.14 33.74 -9.37
C HIS A 156 24.70 32.84 -10.53
N ASP A 157 23.84 33.36 -11.41
CA ASP A 157 23.30 32.64 -12.56
C ASP A 157 22.92 33.63 -13.66
N VAL A 158 23.15 33.27 -14.92
CA VAL A 158 22.92 34.10 -16.10
C VAL A 158 22.41 33.20 -17.22
N ARG A 159 21.20 33.48 -17.73
CA ARG A 159 20.52 32.65 -18.71
C ARG A 159 20.01 33.51 -19.85
N ILE A 160 20.22 33.04 -21.08
CA ILE A 160 19.73 33.65 -22.31
C ILE A 160 18.87 32.61 -23.03
N LEU A 161 17.61 32.94 -23.30
CA LEU A 161 16.64 32.04 -23.91
C LEU A 161 16.18 32.60 -25.25
N GLY A 162 16.17 31.77 -26.29
CA GLY A 162 15.62 32.08 -27.62
C GLY A 162 14.09 32.14 -27.69
N THR A 163 13.44 32.57 -26.61
CA THR A 163 12.00 32.81 -26.52
C THR A 163 11.71 33.92 -25.50
N ALA A 164 10.68 34.73 -25.72
CA ALA A 164 10.18 35.67 -24.70
C ALA A 164 9.25 34.93 -23.74
N LEU A 165 9.65 34.82 -22.47
CA LEU A 165 8.85 34.17 -21.43
C LEU A 165 7.60 34.99 -21.08
N ALA A 166 6.48 34.31 -20.84
CA ALA A 166 5.29 34.93 -20.27
C ALA A 166 5.45 35.19 -18.76
N ASP A 167 4.68 36.13 -18.20
CA ASP A 167 4.76 36.54 -16.79
C ASP A 167 4.75 35.34 -15.81
N GLY A 168 3.91 34.33 -16.06
CA GLY A 168 3.83 33.11 -15.24
C GLY A 168 5.05 32.19 -15.35
N GLN A 169 5.78 32.22 -16.47
CA GLN A 169 7.02 31.45 -16.66
C GLN A 169 8.20 32.14 -15.95
N VAL A 170 8.32 33.48 -16.07
CA VAL A 170 9.32 34.26 -15.31
C VAL A 170 9.11 34.12 -13.79
N ALA A 171 7.85 34.10 -13.34
CA ALA A 171 7.50 33.81 -11.95
C ALA A 171 7.77 32.34 -11.54
N GLY A 172 7.70 31.41 -12.49
CA GLY A 172 8.11 30.01 -12.31
C GLY A 172 9.61 29.89 -12.10
N ASN A 173 10.41 30.45 -13.01
CA ASN A 173 11.87 30.46 -12.94
C ASN A 173 12.37 31.11 -11.65
N PHE A 174 11.76 32.23 -11.21
CA PHE A 174 12.05 32.84 -9.91
C PHE A 174 11.89 31.88 -8.72
N ARG A 175 10.84 31.03 -8.74
CA ARG A 175 10.56 30.06 -7.67
C ARG A 175 11.50 28.86 -7.68
N ILE A 176 12.07 28.52 -8.85
CA ILE A 176 13.14 27.52 -8.97
C ILE A 176 14.43 28.09 -8.37
N GLY A 177 14.72 29.36 -8.65
CA GLY A 177 15.89 30.07 -8.14
C GLY A 177 17.14 29.91 -9.02
N PRO A 178 18.31 30.34 -8.52
CA PRO A 178 19.59 30.21 -9.22
C PRO A 178 20.04 28.74 -9.34
N HIS A 179 20.81 28.42 -10.37
CA HIS A 179 21.40 27.09 -10.61
C HIS A 179 22.49 26.65 -9.60
N ASP A 180 22.78 27.41 -8.54
CA ASP A 180 23.82 27.07 -7.56
C ASP A 180 23.38 26.02 -6.52
N ALA A 181 22.06 25.86 -6.29
CA ALA A 181 21.51 24.91 -5.31
C ALA A 181 21.10 23.55 -5.91
N ILE A 182 20.38 23.54 -7.04
CA ILE A 182 19.78 22.34 -7.65
C ILE A 182 20.05 22.32 -9.16
N SER A 183 20.45 21.18 -9.71
CA SER A 183 20.53 20.94 -11.17
C SER A 183 19.39 20.01 -11.60
N THR A 184 18.62 20.39 -12.62
CA THR A 184 17.51 19.58 -13.12
C THR A 184 17.86 18.78 -14.38
N MET A 185 17.13 17.69 -14.61
CA MET A 185 17.28 16.84 -15.80
C MET A 185 16.40 17.36 -16.94
N TRP A 186 16.98 17.70 -18.09
CA TRP A 186 16.26 18.31 -19.22
C TRP A 186 15.86 17.33 -20.34
N ALA A 187 16.34 16.08 -20.30
CA ALA A 187 15.93 15.00 -21.20
C ALA A 187 16.09 13.63 -20.54
N ASP A 188 15.31 12.64 -20.99
CA ASP A 188 15.43 11.23 -20.59
C ASP A 188 16.84 10.67 -20.87
N ASP A 189 17.30 9.74 -20.02
CA ASP A 189 18.45 8.88 -20.28
C ASP A 189 18.14 7.87 -21.42
N PRO A 190 18.82 7.95 -22.58
CA PRO A 190 18.75 6.91 -23.61
C PRO A 190 19.12 5.52 -23.09
N TYR A 191 18.80 4.48 -23.88
CA TYR A 191 19.25 3.14 -23.55
C TYR A 191 20.78 3.06 -23.51
N ASN A 192 21.32 2.38 -22.49
CA ASN A 192 22.75 2.32 -22.15
C ASN A 192 23.42 3.66 -21.72
N SER A 193 22.71 4.78 -21.59
CA SER A 193 23.25 5.95 -20.88
C SER A 193 23.04 5.84 -19.37
N SER A 194 23.64 6.76 -18.61
CA SER A 194 23.29 6.96 -17.21
C SER A 194 23.67 8.35 -16.72
N ALA A 195 22.69 9.02 -16.12
CA ALA A 195 22.85 10.26 -15.40
C ALA A 195 23.68 10.17 -14.10
N PHE A 196 24.13 8.99 -13.68
CA PHE A 196 25.18 8.85 -12.66
C PHE A 196 26.57 9.22 -13.21
N VAL A 197 26.76 9.19 -14.53
CA VAL A 197 28.08 9.35 -15.18
C VAL A 197 28.09 10.55 -16.13
N SER A 198 27.10 10.65 -17.02
CA SER A 198 27.01 11.71 -18.04
C SER A 198 25.54 11.93 -18.41
N GLY A 199 24.78 12.57 -17.52
CA GLY A 199 23.36 12.83 -17.70
C GLY A 199 23.07 14.13 -18.46
N ALA A 200 21.82 14.25 -18.94
CA ALA A 200 21.24 15.49 -19.45
C ALA A 200 20.91 16.44 -18.28
N TRP A 201 21.93 16.82 -17.52
CA TRP A 201 21.84 17.72 -16.37
C TRP A 201 22.12 19.17 -16.77
N GLU A 202 21.41 20.11 -16.16
CA GLU A 202 21.73 21.54 -16.25
C GLU A 202 23.10 21.84 -15.62
N GLY A 203 23.96 22.55 -16.37
CA GLY A 203 25.26 23.00 -15.88
C GLY A 203 26.38 21.95 -15.87
N GLY A 204 26.23 20.84 -16.60
CA GLY A 204 27.32 19.89 -16.89
C GLY A 204 26.99 18.42 -16.64
N ASN A 205 27.55 17.53 -17.45
CA ASN A 205 27.09 16.15 -17.57
C ASN A 205 27.32 15.26 -16.32
N VAL A 206 28.34 15.55 -15.49
CA VAL A 206 28.76 14.69 -14.36
C VAL A 206 28.18 15.22 -13.04
N PRO A 207 27.46 14.41 -12.24
CA PRO A 207 26.97 14.85 -10.93
C PRO A 207 28.10 15.20 -9.95
N LEU A 208 27.88 16.24 -9.13
CA LEU A 208 28.84 16.73 -8.13
C LEU A 208 28.34 16.51 -6.69
N PRO A 209 29.20 16.08 -5.75
CA PRO A 209 28.80 15.72 -4.38
C PRO A 209 28.33 16.90 -3.52
N THR A 210 28.49 18.13 -4.00
CA THR A 210 28.03 19.36 -3.33
C THR A 210 26.64 19.82 -3.80
N ARG A 211 26.15 19.32 -4.93
CA ARG A 211 24.93 19.81 -5.59
C ARG A 211 23.76 18.83 -5.44
N ASP A 212 22.56 19.34 -5.17
CA ASP A 212 21.32 18.56 -5.19
C ASP A 212 20.84 18.41 -6.65
N TYR A 213 20.21 17.28 -6.99
CA TYR A 213 19.75 16.98 -8.36
C TYR A 213 18.25 16.67 -8.38
N GLU A 214 17.53 17.04 -9.44
CA GLU A 214 16.09 16.77 -9.59
C GLU A 214 15.76 16.22 -10.98
N VAL A 215 15.19 15.02 -11.04
CA VAL A 215 14.82 14.34 -12.30
C VAL A 215 13.58 14.96 -12.95
N GLY A 216 12.70 15.58 -12.14
CA GLY A 216 11.40 16.01 -12.63
C GLY A 216 10.63 14.83 -13.22
N ALA A 217 9.96 15.05 -14.36
CA ALA A 217 9.16 14.05 -15.06
C ALA A 217 9.97 13.08 -15.95
N MET A 218 11.30 13.22 -16.00
CA MET A 218 12.16 12.44 -16.91
C MET A 218 12.38 11.00 -16.44
N LEU A 219 12.91 10.17 -17.34
CA LEU A 219 13.47 8.85 -17.08
C LEU A 219 14.98 8.97 -16.81
N MET A 220 15.39 8.66 -15.59
CA MET A 220 16.80 8.54 -15.19
C MET A 220 17.22 7.07 -15.13
N ARG A 221 18.45 6.73 -15.52
CA ARG A 221 19.01 5.37 -15.46
C ARG A 221 20.27 5.28 -14.60
N THR A 222 20.44 4.16 -13.88
CA THR A 222 21.73 3.77 -13.29
C THR A 222 22.66 3.18 -14.36
N PRO A 223 23.99 3.15 -14.15
CA PRO A 223 24.93 2.58 -15.11
C PRO A 223 24.69 1.09 -15.34
N ARG A 224 24.72 0.62 -16.58
CA ARG A 224 24.44 -0.78 -16.94
C ARG A 224 25.71 -1.66 -16.91
N ASN A 225 26.42 -1.69 -15.77
CA ASN A 225 27.82 -2.16 -15.65
C ASN A 225 28.08 -3.35 -14.69
N SER A 226 27.05 -4.05 -14.23
CA SER A 226 27.07 -5.18 -13.25
C SER A 226 27.59 -4.90 -11.83
N SER A 227 28.56 -4.00 -11.63
CA SER A 227 29.14 -3.66 -10.32
C SER A 227 28.23 -2.78 -9.45
N ALA A 228 28.54 -2.67 -8.15
CA ALA A 228 27.90 -1.70 -7.27
C ALA A 228 28.15 -0.26 -7.77
N VAL A 229 27.15 0.61 -7.64
CA VAL A 229 27.19 2.00 -8.11
C VAL A 229 26.60 2.94 -7.05
N THR A 230 27.17 4.14 -6.93
CA THR A 230 26.69 5.17 -5.99
C THR A 230 26.36 6.43 -6.78
N PHE A 231 25.23 7.08 -6.47
CA PHE A 231 24.91 8.36 -7.09
C PHE A 231 25.92 9.42 -6.61
N PRO A 232 26.62 10.17 -7.49
CA PRO A 232 27.68 11.07 -7.05
C PRO A 232 27.17 12.39 -6.47
N GLY A 233 25.91 12.76 -6.73
CA GLY A 233 25.30 14.00 -6.24
C GLY A 233 24.94 13.96 -4.76
N LYS A 234 24.81 15.14 -4.14
CA LYS A 234 24.47 15.33 -2.72
C LYS A 234 23.12 14.68 -2.35
N SER A 235 22.13 14.86 -3.23
CA SER A 235 20.82 14.21 -3.16
C SER A 235 20.21 14.09 -4.55
N LEU A 236 19.20 13.24 -4.68
CA LEU A 236 18.43 13.06 -5.90
C LEU A 236 16.93 13.17 -5.59
N GLY A 237 16.26 14.18 -6.12
CA GLY A 237 14.82 14.31 -6.15
C GLY A 237 14.20 13.72 -7.41
N VAL A 238 13.00 13.16 -7.29
CA VAL A 238 12.20 12.66 -8.41
C VAL A 238 10.76 13.15 -8.24
N THR A 239 10.24 13.86 -9.25
CA THR A 239 8.90 14.48 -9.24
C THR A 239 8.11 14.12 -10.50
N GLY A 240 7.32 13.04 -10.45
CA GLY A 240 6.57 12.51 -11.60
C GLY A 240 7.37 11.58 -12.53
N GLY A 241 8.70 11.62 -12.47
CA GLY A 241 9.59 10.81 -13.30
C GLY A 241 9.90 9.42 -12.75
N LEU A 242 10.86 8.75 -13.40
CA LEU A 242 11.26 7.37 -13.10
C LEU A 242 12.78 7.27 -12.88
N LEU A 243 13.19 6.83 -11.68
CA LEU A 243 14.53 6.30 -11.43
C LEU A 243 14.55 4.80 -11.81
N ASN A 244 15.18 4.45 -12.92
CA ASN A 244 15.40 3.07 -13.35
C ASN A 244 16.75 2.53 -12.88
N LEU A 245 16.70 1.48 -12.05
CA LEU A 245 17.83 0.68 -11.60
C LEU A 245 18.19 -0.35 -12.69
N ASP A 246 18.80 0.10 -13.79
CA ASP A 246 19.22 -0.71 -14.94
C ASP A 246 20.45 -1.60 -14.63
N ALA A 247 20.43 -2.87 -15.07
CA ALA A 247 21.53 -3.80 -14.85
C ALA A 247 21.64 -5.01 -15.80
N THR A 248 22.84 -5.60 -15.77
CA THR A 248 23.25 -6.88 -16.37
C THR A 248 23.36 -8.03 -15.36
N GLY A 249 23.03 -7.80 -14.08
CA GLY A 249 23.24 -8.75 -12.99
C GLY A 249 23.07 -8.12 -11.60
N THR A 250 22.97 -8.98 -10.58
CA THR A 250 22.79 -8.62 -9.16
C THR A 250 23.81 -7.61 -8.64
N ARG A 251 23.35 -6.54 -7.96
CA ARG A 251 24.22 -5.51 -7.36
C ARG A 251 23.52 -4.68 -6.28
N THR A 252 24.25 -3.69 -5.76
CA THR A 252 23.72 -2.58 -4.98
C THR A 252 23.84 -1.25 -5.74
N VAL A 253 22.78 -0.45 -5.72
CA VAL A 253 22.73 0.96 -6.08
C VAL A 253 22.58 1.76 -4.78
N THR A 254 23.49 2.68 -4.51
CA THR A 254 23.45 3.53 -3.30
C THR A 254 23.09 4.97 -3.66
N ILE A 255 22.06 5.53 -3.03
CA ILE A 255 21.72 6.94 -3.13
C ILE A 255 21.60 7.50 -1.71
N ALA A 256 22.52 8.38 -1.33
CA ALA A 256 22.65 8.84 0.06
C ALA A 256 21.39 9.55 0.58
N ASP A 257 20.73 10.33 -0.29
CA ASP A 257 19.47 11.04 -0.02
C ASP A 257 18.58 11.03 -1.28
N LEU A 258 17.75 10.00 -1.43
CA LEU A 258 16.71 9.92 -2.48
C LEU A 258 15.42 10.56 -1.97
N ARG A 259 14.85 11.52 -2.71
CA ARG A 259 13.64 12.25 -2.34
C ARG A 259 12.53 11.96 -3.34
N LEU A 260 11.42 11.37 -2.88
CA LEU A 260 10.25 11.06 -3.69
C LEU A 260 9.22 12.17 -3.51
N ASN A 261 9.08 13.03 -4.52
CA ASN A 261 8.37 14.31 -4.43
C ASN A 261 6.92 14.26 -4.96
N GLY A 262 6.41 13.06 -5.25
CA GLY A 262 5.08 12.80 -5.79
C GLY A 262 5.07 12.45 -7.27
N GLY A 263 4.25 11.47 -7.64
CA GLY A 263 4.27 10.80 -8.94
C GLY A 263 5.56 10.02 -9.22
N ALA A 264 6.51 9.99 -8.28
CA ALA A 264 7.82 9.42 -8.48
C ALA A 264 7.75 7.90 -8.59
N SER A 265 8.48 7.34 -9.55
CA SER A 265 8.61 5.89 -9.71
C SER A 265 10.05 5.44 -9.48
N ILE A 266 10.22 4.34 -8.75
CA ILE A 266 11.45 3.55 -8.72
C ILE A 266 11.19 2.30 -9.56
N GLY A 267 12.03 2.05 -10.56
CA GLY A 267 11.96 0.90 -11.46
C GLY A 267 13.16 -0.02 -11.29
N ALA A 268 12.95 -1.33 -11.36
CA ALA A 268 14.02 -2.29 -11.61
C ALA A 268 13.68 -3.06 -12.90
N TYR A 269 14.28 -2.61 -14.01
CA TYR A 269 14.13 -3.20 -15.33
C TYR A 269 15.49 -3.70 -15.82
N THR A 270 15.78 -4.98 -15.60
CA THR A 270 17.12 -5.56 -15.81
C THR A 270 17.05 -6.85 -16.61
N SER A 271 18.16 -7.28 -17.22
CA SER A 271 18.16 -8.57 -17.94
C SER A 271 18.18 -9.79 -17.02
N SER A 272 18.63 -9.62 -15.77
CA SER A 272 18.77 -10.68 -14.76
C SER A 272 19.30 -10.13 -13.43
N GLY A 273 18.99 -10.82 -12.34
CA GLY A 273 19.57 -10.59 -11.01
C GLY A 273 18.72 -9.76 -10.06
N THR A 274 19.22 -9.59 -8.84
CA THR A 274 18.55 -8.82 -7.78
C THR A 274 19.17 -7.43 -7.66
N GLN A 275 18.35 -6.40 -7.79
CA GLN A 275 18.76 -5.02 -7.56
C GLN A 275 18.56 -4.64 -6.09
N THR A 276 19.60 -4.18 -5.40
CA THR A 276 19.47 -3.63 -4.04
C THR A 276 19.56 -2.12 -4.07
N LEU A 277 18.52 -1.40 -3.64
CA LEU A 277 18.56 0.05 -3.43
C LEU A 277 18.91 0.35 -1.96
N ALA A 278 20.05 0.98 -1.73
CA ALA A 278 20.60 1.33 -0.42
C ALA A 278 20.73 2.86 -0.23
N GLY A 279 20.87 3.30 1.02
CA GLY A 279 20.94 4.71 1.41
C GLY A 279 19.69 5.15 2.18
N ASN A 280 19.13 6.30 1.85
CA ASN A 280 17.92 6.83 2.51
C ASN A 280 16.88 7.27 1.47
N ILE A 281 15.61 7.01 1.77
CA ILE A 281 14.46 7.48 0.98
C ILE A 281 13.63 8.43 1.85
N LYS A 282 13.38 9.65 1.36
CA LYS A 282 12.49 10.64 1.97
C LYS A 282 11.28 10.82 1.07
N VAL A 283 10.11 10.41 1.55
CA VAL A 283 8.83 10.58 0.86
C VAL A 283 8.24 11.92 1.27
N LYS A 284 7.89 12.75 0.28
CA LYS A 284 7.22 14.02 0.52
C LYS A 284 5.80 13.78 1.05
N ASN A 285 5.43 14.53 2.08
CA ASN A 285 4.11 14.49 2.71
C ASN A 285 2.98 14.69 1.69
N ASN A 286 1.89 13.92 1.82
CA ASN A 286 0.72 13.99 0.94
C ASN A 286 1.04 13.69 -0.54
N THR A 287 1.96 12.73 -0.81
CA THR A 287 2.29 12.35 -2.18
C THR A 287 2.26 10.85 -2.41
N ASP A 288 1.71 10.46 -3.57
CA ASP A 288 1.71 9.07 -4.05
C ASP A 288 2.92 8.80 -4.93
N ASN A 289 3.58 7.69 -4.69
CA ASN A 289 4.80 7.24 -5.36
C ASN A 289 4.71 5.74 -5.62
N MET A 290 5.55 5.21 -6.52
CA MET A 290 5.45 3.83 -6.97
C MET A 290 6.81 3.12 -6.99
N VAL A 291 6.80 1.84 -6.65
CA VAL A 291 7.92 0.91 -6.85
C VAL A 291 7.45 -0.17 -7.83
N ARG A 292 8.10 -0.29 -8.99
CA ARG A 292 7.71 -1.19 -10.08
C ARG A 292 8.91 -1.88 -10.75
N GLY A 293 8.66 -2.82 -11.64
CA GLY A 293 9.71 -3.54 -12.38
C GLY A 293 9.35 -4.99 -12.69
N ASP A 294 10.26 -5.66 -13.38
CA ASP A 294 10.17 -7.07 -13.85
C ASP A 294 11.26 -7.99 -13.26
N THR A 295 12.25 -7.45 -12.55
CA THR A 295 13.32 -8.21 -11.89
C THR A 295 13.49 -7.88 -10.41
N SER A 296 13.64 -8.91 -9.57
CA SER A 296 13.73 -8.84 -8.09
C SER A 296 14.39 -7.58 -7.54
N LEU A 297 13.65 -6.83 -6.72
CA LEU A 297 14.11 -5.60 -6.08
C LEU A 297 14.17 -5.77 -4.56
N VAL A 298 15.30 -5.40 -3.96
CA VAL A 298 15.47 -5.23 -2.52
C VAL A 298 15.59 -3.74 -2.22
N ILE A 299 14.81 -3.22 -1.29
CA ILE A 299 15.01 -1.87 -0.74
C ILE A 299 15.58 -2.04 0.68
N SER A 300 16.90 -1.88 0.78
CA SER A 300 17.63 -1.85 2.04
C SER A 300 17.81 -0.43 2.58
N ALA A 301 17.46 0.58 1.78
CA ALA A 301 17.42 1.97 2.21
C ALA A 301 16.35 2.20 3.29
N SER A 302 16.65 3.04 4.28
CA SER A 302 15.69 3.47 5.30
C SER A 302 14.69 4.46 4.70
N ILE A 303 13.39 4.22 4.86
CA ILE A 303 12.32 5.07 4.33
C ILE A 303 11.77 5.98 5.44
N SER A 304 11.53 7.26 5.11
CA SER A 304 11.00 8.26 6.03
C SER A 304 10.04 9.24 5.34
N GLY A 305 9.23 9.98 6.10
CA GLY A 305 8.30 10.99 5.59
C GLY A 305 6.92 10.43 5.26
N GLY A 306 6.23 11.01 4.26
CA GLY A 306 4.86 10.61 3.88
C GLY A 306 3.79 10.99 4.92
N VAL A 307 4.05 12.00 5.76
CA VAL A 307 3.15 12.38 6.85
C VAL A 307 1.87 13.01 6.32
N GLY A 308 0.72 12.69 6.92
CA GLY A 308 -0.58 13.27 6.62
C GLY A 308 -1.35 12.62 5.47
N GLY A 309 -0.69 11.79 4.66
CA GLY A 309 -1.29 11.13 3.49
C GLY A 309 -0.28 10.81 2.40
N GLY A 310 -0.78 10.19 1.32
CA GLY A 310 0.04 9.66 0.23
C GLY A 310 0.52 8.23 0.49
N SER A 311 1.16 7.64 -0.52
CA SER A 311 1.48 6.21 -0.55
C SER A 311 2.82 5.89 -1.21
N ILE A 312 3.34 4.70 -0.92
CA ILE A 312 4.19 3.94 -1.84
C ILE A 312 3.38 2.72 -2.31
N THR A 313 3.09 2.68 -3.61
CA THR A 313 2.43 1.53 -4.25
C THR A 313 3.48 0.60 -4.85
N TYR A 314 3.54 -0.64 -4.37
CA TYR A 314 4.40 -1.70 -4.83
C TYR A 314 3.69 -2.52 -5.92
N VAL A 315 4.05 -2.28 -7.18
CA VAL A 315 3.52 -2.96 -8.37
C VAL A 315 4.66 -3.65 -9.12
N HIS A 316 5.18 -4.73 -8.50
CA HIS A 316 6.41 -5.38 -8.92
C HIS A 316 6.28 -6.91 -8.85
N ASN A 317 6.81 -7.58 -9.87
CA ASN A 317 6.79 -9.04 -10.08
C ASN A 317 8.22 -9.42 -10.54
N PRO A 318 8.97 -10.32 -9.88
CA PRO A 318 8.58 -11.37 -8.91
C PRO A 318 8.37 -10.93 -7.45
N GLY A 319 8.57 -9.66 -7.14
CA GLY A 319 8.24 -9.04 -5.84
C GLY A 319 9.35 -8.17 -5.28
N THR A 320 8.97 -7.17 -4.47
CA THR A 320 9.90 -6.29 -3.75
C THR A 320 10.14 -6.82 -2.35
N THR A 321 11.38 -6.86 -1.89
CA THR A 321 11.74 -7.16 -0.49
C THR A 321 12.17 -5.89 0.22
N LEU A 322 11.58 -5.59 1.37
CA LEU A 322 12.04 -4.49 2.22
C LEU A 322 12.93 -5.04 3.33
N THR A 323 14.11 -4.45 3.50
CA THR A 323 15.03 -4.80 4.60
C THR A 323 15.51 -3.59 5.40
N GLY A 324 15.25 -2.37 4.93
CA GLY A 324 15.54 -1.13 5.65
C GLY A 324 14.65 -0.91 6.87
N ASN A 325 15.07 -0.02 7.77
CA ASN A 325 14.24 0.44 8.89
C ASN A 325 13.38 1.62 8.43
N ASN A 326 12.06 1.44 8.41
CA ASN A 326 11.11 2.41 7.86
C ASN A 326 10.21 3.04 8.93
N THR A 327 10.57 2.99 10.23
CA THR A 327 9.74 3.61 11.30
C THR A 327 9.49 5.11 11.13
N GLY A 328 10.32 5.80 10.35
CA GLY A 328 10.12 7.21 10.00
C GLY A 328 9.10 7.46 8.88
N TYR A 329 8.61 6.42 8.21
CA TYR A 329 7.62 6.51 7.13
C TYR A 329 6.20 6.34 7.67
N LEU A 330 5.35 7.34 7.45
CA LEU A 330 3.98 7.41 8.01
C LEU A 330 2.88 7.41 6.93
N GLY A 331 3.23 7.14 5.68
CA GLY A 331 2.29 7.05 4.55
C GLY A 331 1.75 5.62 4.34
N ALA A 332 0.92 5.43 3.31
CA ALA A 332 0.30 4.15 3.02
C ALA A 332 1.23 3.21 2.24
N THR A 333 1.39 1.98 2.71
CA THR A 333 2.01 0.87 1.96
C THR A 333 0.91 0.12 1.20
N ILE A 334 0.88 0.27 -0.12
CA ILE A 334 -0.09 -0.39 -0.99
C ILE A 334 0.63 -1.48 -1.80
N VAL A 335 0.12 -2.71 -1.82
CA VAL A 335 0.66 -3.82 -2.59
C VAL A 335 -0.34 -4.22 -3.67
N GLY A 336 0.09 -4.09 -4.93
CA GLY A 336 -0.75 -4.32 -6.09
C GLY A 336 -1.77 -3.21 -6.36
N ASP A 337 -2.11 -3.05 -7.65
CA ASP A 337 -3.06 -2.07 -8.17
C ASP A 337 -4.24 -2.74 -8.89
N GLY A 338 -4.50 -4.02 -8.59
CA GLY A 338 -5.32 -4.92 -9.40
C GLY A 338 -4.49 -5.86 -10.29
N ARG A 339 -3.16 -5.69 -10.32
CA ARG A 339 -2.19 -6.68 -10.83
C ARG A 339 -1.53 -7.43 -9.68
N PHE A 340 -1.24 -8.71 -9.88
CA PHE A 340 -0.48 -9.51 -8.93
C PHE A 340 0.89 -8.89 -8.66
N SER A 341 1.14 -8.57 -7.39
CA SER A 341 2.38 -7.93 -6.92
C SER A 341 2.73 -8.49 -5.55
N THR A 342 4.00 -8.71 -5.25
CA THR A 342 4.42 -9.27 -3.96
C THR A 342 5.31 -8.28 -3.19
N LEU A 343 5.03 -8.11 -1.90
CA LEU A 343 5.88 -7.43 -0.94
C LEU A 343 6.38 -8.43 0.10
N ARG A 344 7.70 -8.54 0.27
CA ARG A 344 8.37 -9.41 1.24
C ARG A 344 8.89 -8.60 2.41
N ILE A 345 8.54 -9.01 3.62
CA ILE A 345 8.98 -8.39 4.88
C ILE A 345 9.33 -9.43 5.95
N SER A 346 10.14 -9.02 6.92
CA SER A 346 10.52 -9.80 8.11
C SER A 346 10.18 -9.08 9.43
N ASN A 347 9.74 -7.82 9.38
CA ASN A 347 9.43 -7.01 10.56
C ASN A 347 8.40 -5.92 10.24
N GLU A 348 7.54 -5.55 11.20
CA GLU A 348 6.52 -4.51 10.99
C GLU A 348 7.12 -3.14 10.64
N THR A 349 8.28 -2.81 11.21
CA THR A 349 8.99 -1.55 10.95
C THR A 349 9.36 -1.32 9.49
N GLN A 350 9.27 -2.34 8.64
CA GLN A 350 9.48 -2.22 7.19
C GLN A 350 8.23 -1.67 6.47
N LEU A 351 7.03 -1.75 7.04
CA LEU A 351 5.79 -1.19 6.49
C LEU A 351 5.64 0.32 6.75
N GLY A 352 6.34 0.83 7.76
CA GLY A 352 6.20 2.21 8.27
C GLY A 352 6.21 2.25 9.80
N GLY A 353 6.20 3.46 10.36
CA GLY A 353 5.75 3.71 11.73
C GLY A 353 4.22 3.90 11.81
N ASN A 354 3.68 3.99 13.03
CA ASN A 354 2.24 4.18 13.26
C ASN A 354 1.75 5.48 12.57
N PRO A 355 0.81 5.41 11.60
CA PRO A 355 0.29 6.61 10.93
C PRO A 355 -0.31 7.60 11.92
N SER A 356 -0.35 8.89 11.57
CA SER A 356 -0.81 9.96 12.47
C SER A 356 -2.28 9.88 12.89
N SER A 357 -3.10 9.16 12.12
CA SER A 357 -4.53 8.97 12.35
C SER A 357 -5.04 7.69 11.68
N TYR A 358 -6.07 7.06 12.24
CA TYR A 358 -6.66 5.86 11.64
C TYR A 358 -7.34 6.19 10.30
N GLY A 359 -6.84 5.58 9.21
CA GLY A 359 -7.31 5.79 7.84
C GLY A 359 -8.03 4.59 7.24
N GLY A 360 -8.23 3.51 8.00
CA GLY A 360 -8.93 2.30 7.55
C GLY A 360 -8.13 1.35 6.64
N GLY A 361 -6.95 1.73 6.16
CA GLY A 361 -6.20 0.90 5.21
C GLY A 361 -4.81 1.42 4.84
N TRP A 362 -4.01 1.86 5.82
CA TRP A 362 -2.62 2.28 5.54
C TRP A 362 -1.71 1.12 5.13
N LEU A 363 -2.11 -0.13 5.38
CA LEU A 363 -1.66 -1.27 4.59
C LEU A 363 -2.81 -1.73 3.68
N GLN A 364 -2.61 -1.75 2.36
CA GLN A 364 -3.61 -2.23 1.40
C GLN A 364 -3.05 -3.36 0.53
N LEU A 365 -3.84 -4.41 0.31
CA LEU A 365 -3.53 -5.52 -0.60
C LEU A 365 -4.59 -5.58 -1.71
N ASN A 366 -4.25 -5.22 -2.96
CA ASN A 366 -5.18 -5.20 -4.10
C ASN A 366 -4.63 -6.05 -5.26
N ARG A 367 -4.87 -7.36 -5.18
CA ARG A 367 -4.02 -8.46 -5.71
C ARG A 367 -2.57 -8.40 -5.20
N GLY A 368 -2.38 -7.73 -4.07
CA GLY A 368 -1.15 -7.74 -3.31
C GLY A 368 -0.98 -9.04 -2.53
N VAL A 369 0.23 -9.57 -2.58
CA VAL A 369 0.71 -10.64 -1.70
C VAL A 369 1.64 -10.03 -0.67
N LEU A 370 1.27 -10.14 0.61
CA LEU A 370 2.18 -9.89 1.72
C LEU A 370 2.83 -11.21 2.13
N GLU A 371 4.11 -11.37 1.82
CA GLU A 371 4.89 -12.56 2.14
C GLU A 371 5.79 -12.27 3.35
N THR A 372 5.63 -13.01 4.45
CA THR A 372 6.38 -12.76 5.70
C THR A 372 7.37 -13.87 6.01
N THR A 373 8.66 -13.51 6.08
CA THR A 373 9.77 -14.47 6.23
C THR A 373 10.16 -14.73 7.69
N SER A 374 9.44 -14.15 8.64
CA SER A 374 9.71 -14.25 10.08
C SER A 374 8.39 -14.19 10.86
N THR A 375 8.40 -14.68 12.11
CA THR A 375 7.27 -14.47 13.01
C THR A 375 7.21 -13.01 13.42
N MET A 376 6.07 -12.36 13.18
CA MET A 376 5.87 -10.93 13.41
C MET A 376 4.40 -10.60 13.66
N THR A 377 4.17 -9.43 14.24
CA THR A 377 2.84 -8.84 14.41
C THR A 377 2.68 -7.66 13.44
N ILE A 378 1.44 -7.26 13.17
CA ILE A 378 1.05 -5.94 12.67
C ILE A 378 0.10 -5.36 13.74
N ASP A 379 0.61 -4.52 14.65
CA ASP A 379 -0.13 -4.00 15.82
C ASP A 379 -0.34 -2.49 15.89
N ASP A 380 0.23 -1.70 14.98
CA ASP A 380 0.05 -0.24 15.03
C ASP A 380 -1.44 0.16 14.95
N SER A 381 -1.86 0.93 15.95
CA SER A 381 -3.26 1.25 16.23
C SER A 381 -3.96 2.02 15.10
N ASN A 382 -3.23 2.89 14.39
CA ASN A 382 -3.80 3.67 13.30
C ASN A 382 -3.65 3.00 11.93
N ARG A 383 -2.84 1.94 11.76
CA ARG A 383 -2.53 1.37 10.44
C ARG A 383 -3.76 0.80 9.74
N GLY A 384 -4.36 -0.24 10.31
CA GLY A 384 -5.40 -1.03 9.66
C GLY A 384 -4.92 -1.74 8.39
N VAL A 385 -5.55 -2.86 8.07
CA VAL A 385 -5.23 -3.69 6.90
C VAL A 385 -6.45 -3.77 6.00
N LEU A 386 -6.35 -3.27 4.77
CA LEU A 386 -7.43 -3.28 3.78
C LEU A 386 -7.18 -4.35 2.73
N ILE A 387 -8.03 -5.38 2.71
CA ILE A 387 -8.12 -6.30 1.58
C ILE A 387 -8.89 -5.59 0.47
N GLY A 388 -8.15 -5.06 -0.51
CA GLY A 388 -8.63 -4.23 -1.59
C GLY A 388 -9.59 -4.95 -2.56
N PRO A 389 -10.22 -4.22 -3.49
CA PRO A 389 -11.35 -4.73 -4.27
C PRO A 389 -11.03 -6.00 -5.08
N SER A 390 -9.79 -6.15 -5.57
CA SER A 390 -9.37 -7.34 -6.32
C SER A 390 -8.97 -8.55 -5.45
N GLY A 391 -9.11 -8.45 -4.12
CA GLY A 391 -8.65 -9.42 -3.13
C GLY A 391 -7.21 -9.19 -2.67
N GLY A 392 -6.74 -9.96 -1.68
CA GLY A 392 -5.40 -9.83 -1.08
C GLY A 392 -4.93 -11.11 -0.41
N PHE A 393 -3.62 -11.35 -0.43
CA PHE A 393 -3.00 -12.61 -0.03
C PHE A 393 -2.06 -12.40 1.17
N LEU A 394 -2.19 -13.26 2.18
CA LEU A 394 -1.32 -13.30 3.35
C LEU A 394 -0.53 -14.61 3.35
N ARG A 395 0.77 -14.53 3.04
CA ARG A 395 1.67 -15.66 2.82
C ARG A 395 2.81 -15.73 3.86
N PRO A 396 2.54 -16.11 5.11
CA PRO A 396 3.59 -16.43 6.05
C PRO A 396 4.37 -17.68 5.61
N ALA A 397 5.70 -17.59 5.71
CA ALA A 397 6.63 -18.67 5.40
C ALA A 397 6.48 -19.90 6.35
N ALA A 398 7.12 -21.01 5.99
CA ALA A 398 7.06 -22.24 6.77
C ALA A 398 7.60 -22.01 8.20
N GLY A 399 6.83 -22.43 9.21
CA GLY A 399 7.18 -22.27 10.62
C GLY A 399 7.04 -20.85 11.17
N THR A 400 6.60 -19.86 10.38
CA THR A 400 6.39 -18.48 10.86
C THR A 400 4.91 -18.19 11.15
N THR A 401 4.68 -17.14 11.95
CA THR A 401 3.35 -16.62 12.25
C THR A 401 3.27 -15.13 11.94
N LEU A 402 2.29 -14.73 11.12
CA LEU A 402 1.86 -13.34 10.95
C LEU A 402 0.62 -13.09 11.83
N THR A 403 0.77 -12.29 12.88
CA THR A 403 -0.36 -11.84 13.70
C THR A 403 -0.85 -10.49 13.21
N ILE A 404 -2.14 -10.34 12.90
CA ILE A 404 -2.77 -9.05 12.59
C ILE A 404 -3.59 -8.64 13.82
N ALA A 405 -3.08 -7.63 14.52
CA ALA A 405 -3.67 -7.02 15.71
C ALA A 405 -4.27 -5.64 15.43
N SER A 406 -3.84 -4.94 14.37
CA SER A 406 -4.61 -3.85 13.76
C SER A 406 -5.93 -4.37 13.15
N THR A 407 -6.89 -3.47 12.91
CA THR A 407 -8.18 -3.84 12.30
C THR A 407 -8.03 -4.34 10.86
N LEU A 408 -8.59 -5.51 10.55
CA LEU A 408 -8.74 -6.01 9.18
C LEU A 408 -10.08 -5.53 8.57
N ASN A 409 -10.01 -4.97 7.37
CA ASN A 409 -11.12 -4.37 6.63
C ASN A 409 -11.17 -4.88 5.18
N SER A 410 -12.31 -4.70 4.52
CA SER A 410 -12.48 -4.83 3.07
C SER A 410 -13.43 -3.74 2.58
N PRO A 411 -13.48 -3.39 1.28
CA PRO A 411 -14.56 -2.59 0.75
C PRO A 411 -15.93 -3.21 1.04
N ALA A 412 -16.98 -2.39 0.94
CA ALA A 412 -18.35 -2.86 0.94
C ALA A 412 -18.57 -3.88 -0.19
N ALA A 413 -18.52 -5.17 0.13
CA ALA A 413 -19.23 -6.17 -0.64
C ALA A 413 -20.71 -5.74 -0.60
N GLY A 414 -21.28 -5.44 -1.76
CA GLY A 414 -22.72 -5.20 -1.84
C GLY A 414 -23.44 -6.37 -1.17
N ASN A 415 -24.45 -6.09 -0.38
CA ASN A 415 -25.25 -7.01 0.43
C ASN A 415 -26.01 -8.11 -0.36
N THR A 416 -25.63 -8.35 -1.62
CA THR A 416 -26.09 -9.44 -2.46
C THR A 416 -25.09 -10.59 -2.37
N LEU A 417 -25.48 -11.67 -1.70
CA LEU A 417 -24.86 -12.99 -1.87
C LEU A 417 -24.87 -13.34 -3.36
N GLN A 418 -23.73 -13.23 -4.04
CA GLN A 418 -23.62 -13.49 -5.47
C GLN A 418 -23.61 -15.00 -5.72
N THR A 419 -24.78 -15.63 -5.69
CA THR A 419 -24.99 -17.08 -5.82
C THR A 419 -24.84 -17.61 -7.26
N ALA A 420 -24.15 -16.88 -8.15
CA ALA A 420 -23.96 -17.22 -9.55
C ALA A 420 -22.48 -17.50 -9.88
N PRO A 421 -22.13 -18.66 -10.45
CA PRO A 421 -20.75 -19.02 -10.76
C PRO A 421 -20.28 -18.33 -12.04
N LEU A 422 -19.70 -17.14 -11.92
CA LEU A 422 -19.22 -16.36 -13.06
C LEU A 422 -17.81 -15.82 -12.84
N PHE A 423 -16.83 -16.54 -13.39
CA PHE A 423 -15.60 -15.89 -13.84
C PHE A 423 -15.95 -14.83 -14.91
N PRO A 424 -15.25 -13.67 -14.98
CA PRO A 424 -14.09 -13.27 -14.19
C PRO A 424 -14.33 -11.96 -13.42
N ASN A 425 -15.10 -11.99 -12.33
CA ASN A 425 -15.06 -10.90 -11.35
C ASN A 425 -14.93 -11.50 -9.94
N PRO A 426 -13.85 -11.24 -9.17
CA PRO A 426 -13.77 -11.70 -7.80
C PRO A 426 -14.88 -11.08 -6.95
N VAL A 427 -15.33 -11.80 -5.92
CA VAL A 427 -16.07 -11.18 -4.82
C VAL A 427 -15.20 -10.05 -4.27
N VAL A 428 -15.79 -8.87 -4.09
CA VAL A 428 -15.03 -7.67 -3.71
C VAL A 428 -14.35 -7.91 -2.36
N GLY A 429 -13.03 -7.76 -2.31
CA GLY A 429 -12.28 -7.89 -1.06
C GLY A 429 -11.99 -9.32 -0.59
N MET A 430 -11.88 -10.31 -1.48
CA MET A 430 -11.50 -11.69 -1.10
C MET A 430 -10.14 -11.79 -0.38
N LEU A 431 -10.14 -12.41 0.80
CA LEU A 431 -8.92 -12.73 1.56
C LEU A 431 -8.45 -14.15 1.24
N PHE A 432 -7.20 -14.25 0.81
CA PHE A 432 -6.50 -15.51 0.63
C PHE A 432 -5.48 -15.71 1.76
N LYS A 433 -5.62 -16.80 2.51
CA LYS A 433 -4.56 -17.36 3.33
C LYS A 433 -3.85 -18.44 2.51
N ASP A 434 -2.66 -18.11 2.01
CA ASP A 434 -1.79 -19.00 1.27
C ASP A 434 -0.44 -19.20 2.00
N GLY A 435 0.41 -20.08 1.47
CA GLY A 435 1.67 -20.48 2.10
C GLY A 435 1.52 -21.35 3.37
N PRO A 436 2.59 -22.07 3.77
CA PRO A 436 2.54 -23.06 4.85
C PRO A 436 2.49 -22.47 6.27
N GLY A 437 2.76 -21.18 6.47
CA GLY A 437 2.77 -20.54 7.79
C GLY A 437 1.39 -20.28 8.39
N THR A 438 1.37 -19.61 9.54
CA THR A 438 0.14 -19.23 10.27
C THR A 438 -0.20 -17.76 10.11
N VAL A 439 -1.48 -17.44 9.82
CA VAL A 439 -2.05 -16.10 10.08
C VAL A 439 -2.90 -16.16 11.34
N VAL A 440 -2.75 -15.17 12.21
CA VAL A 440 -3.56 -14.99 13.42
C VAL A 440 -4.30 -13.67 13.35
N LEU A 441 -5.61 -13.65 13.58
CA LEU A 441 -6.39 -12.43 13.75
C LEU A 441 -6.76 -12.27 15.23
N THR A 442 -6.29 -11.20 15.87
CA THR A 442 -6.52 -10.94 17.31
C THR A 442 -7.42 -9.74 17.59
N ASN A 443 -7.59 -8.84 16.61
CA ASN A 443 -8.42 -7.64 16.79
C ASN A 443 -9.92 -8.01 16.97
N PRO A 444 -10.60 -7.49 18.00
CA PRO A 444 -12.02 -7.79 18.23
C PRO A 444 -12.97 -7.13 17.22
N ASN A 445 -12.52 -6.12 16.49
CA ASN A 445 -13.35 -5.22 15.68
C ASN A 445 -13.05 -5.31 14.17
N ASN A 446 -12.66 -6.49 13.65
CA ASN A 446 -12.41 -6.68 12.22
C ASN A 446 -13.71 -6.47 11.41
N SER A 447 -13.75 -5.42 10.59
CA SER A 447 -14.88 -5.11 9.70
C SER A 447 -14.80 -5.78 8.32
N TYR A 448 -13.84 -6.68 8.15
CA TYR A 448 -13.68 -7.52 6.97
C TYR A 448 -14.95 -8.36 6.69
N ILE A 449 -15.48 -8.24 5.47
CA ILE A 449 -16.76 -8.83 5.01
C ILE A 449 -16.65 -9.64 3.71
N GLY A 450 -15.46 -9.77 3.11
CA GLY A 450 -15.27 -10.52 1.86
C GLY A 450 -15.23 -12.05 2.04
N GLU A 451 -15.38 -12.82 0.98
CA GLU A 451 -15.18 -14.28 1.00
C GLU A 451 -13.74 -14.66 1.42
N MET A 452 -13.57 -15.75 2.18
CA MET A 452 -12.24 -16.23 2.61
C MET A 452 -11.81 -17.54 1.95
N GLN A 453 -10.52 -17.62 1.61
CA GLN A 453 -9.89 -18.76 0.96
C GLN A 453 -8.70 -19.23 1.79
N VAL A 454 -8.88 -20.28 2.60
CA VAL A 454 -7.82 -20.90 3.43
C VAL A 454 -7.20 -22.04 2.63
N LEU A 455 -6.22 -21.69 1.79
CA LEU A 455 -5.59 -22.59 0.82
C LEU A 455 -4.54 -23.49 1.49
N GLU A 456 -3.66 -22.89 2.30
CA GLU A 456 -2.51 -23.56 2.93
C GLU A 456 -2.28 -23.08 4.36
N GLY A 457 -1.59 -23.90 5.16
CA GLY A 457 -1.20 -23.57 6.53
C GLY A 457 -2.39 -23.37 7.46
N LEU A 458 -2.29 -22.38 8.35
CA LEU A 458 -3.28 -22.15 9.41
C LEU A 458 -3.83 -20.73 9.34
N LEU A 459 -5.15 -20.58 9.29
CA LEU A 459 -5.84 -19.35 9.70
C LEU A 459 -6.37 -19.54 11.13
N ARG A 460 -5.98 -18.67 12.05
CA ARG A 460 -6.38 -18.73 13.46
C ARG A 460 -7.01 -17.43 13.93
N ILE A 461 -8.14 -17.51 14.61
CA ILE A 461 -8.79 -16.38 15.29
C ILE A 461 -8.51 -16.53 16.77
N ASP A 462 -7.91 -15.54 17.43
CA ASP A 462 -7.28 -15.73 18.75
C ASP A 462 -7.58 -14.59 19.73
N GLY A 463 -7.44 -14.86 21.04
CA GLY A 463 -7.77 -13.90 22.09
C GLY A 463 -9.23 -13.45 22.02
N ALA A 464 -9.47 -12.15 21.88
CA ALA A 464 -10.81 -11.57 21.66
C ALA A 464 -11.17 -11.40 20.17
N GLY A 465 -10.34 -11.93 19.26
CA GLY A 465 -10.47 -11.72 17.82
C GLY A 465 -11.80 -12.22 17.23
N ARG A 466 -12.28 -11.54 16.19
CA ARG A 466 -13.55 -11.88 15.51
C ARG A 466 -13.43 -11.81 13.99
N LEU A 467 -14.26 -12.57 13.28
CA LEU A 467 -14.46 -12.50 11.83
C LEU A 467 -15.74 -11.69 11.55
N ASN A 468 -15.68 -10.65 10.72
CA ASN A 468 -16.75 -9.67 10.50
C ASN A 468 -17.47 -9.26 11.81
N ASN A 469 -16.73 -8.74 12.79
CA ASN A 469 -17.27 -8.42 14.13
C ASN A 469 -18.05 -9.56 14.81
N GLY A 470 -17.77 -10.81 14.44
CA GLY A 470 -18.39 -12.04 14.94
C GLY A 470 -19.57 -12.54 14.11
N ASP A 471 -19.84 -11.97 12.93
CA ASP A 471 -21.02 -12.26 12.12
C ASP A 471 -20.68 -12.55 10.64
N MET A 472 -19.92 -13.62 10.41
CA MET A 472 -19.34 -13.91 9.10
C MET A 472 -20.31 -14.65 8.17
N HIS A 473 -20.97 -13.89 7.28
CA HIS A 473 -22.01 -14.41 6.38
C HIS A 473 -21.53 -14.76 4.95
N MET A 474 -20.31 -14.41 4.55
CA MET A 474 -19.77 -14.81 3.24
C MET A 474 -19.13 -16.22 3.29
N PRO A 475 -19.00 -16.90 2.13
CA PRO A 475 -18.44 -18.24 2.08
C PRO A 475 -17.00 -18.35 2.60
N ILE A 476 -16.61 -19.57 2.96
CA ILE A 476 -15.23 -19.93 3.30
C ILE A 476 -14.85 -21.18 2.49
N VAL A 477 -13.83 -21.08 1.66
CA VAL A 477 -13.15 -22.25 1.09
C VAL A 477 -12.04 -22.66 2.06
N LEU A 478 -12.16 -23.85 2.62
CA LEU A 478 -11.30 -24.41 3.64
C LEU A 478 -10.59 -25.63 3.06
N ASN A 479 -9.39 -25.44 2.52
CA ASN A 479 -8.55 -26.53 2.00
C ASN A 479 -7.44 -26.95 2.98
N SER A 480 -7.11 -26.09 3.96
CA SER A 480 -6.15 -26.41 5.03
C SER A 480 -6.78 -26.34 6.44
N THR A 481 -6.34 -25.48 7.36
CA THR A 481 -6.89 -25.46 8.73
C THR A 481 -7.46 -24.10 9.13
N LEU A 482 -8.70 -24.10 9.62
CA LEU A 482 -9.33 -22.96 10.30
C LEU A 482 -9.42 -23.26 11.80
N ASN A 483 -8.78 -22.44 12.63
CA ASN A 483 -8.81 -22.56 14.08
C ASN A 483 -9.49 -21.36 14.73
N LEU A 484 -10.66 -21.59 15.32
CA LEU A 484 -11.38 -20.61 16.12
C LEU A 484 -10.93 -20.76 17.59
N ASN A 485 -9.87 -20.04 17.98
CA ASN A 485 -9.26 -20.03 19.32
C ASN A 485 -9.64 -18.78 20.14
N THR A 486 -10.83 -18.22 19.87
CA THR A 486 -11.28 -16.94 20.44
C THR A 486 -12.23 -17.14 21.64
N THR A 487 -12.18 -16.22 22.59
CA THR A 487 -13.16 -16.11 23.68
C THR A 487 -14.46 -15.47 23.23
N ALA A 488 -14.48 -14.80 22.08
CA ALA A 488 -15.64 -14.12 21.53
C ALA A 488 -16.47 -15.05 20.64
N ASP A 489 -17.80 -14.95 20.76
CA ASP A 489 -18.73 -15.69 19.93
C ASP A 489 -18.56 -15.35 18.43
N GLN A 490 -18.67 -16.39 17.60
CA GLN A 490 -18.63 -16.30 16.14
C GLN A 490 -19.93 -16.90 15.56
N ILE A 491 -20.52 -16.21 14.60
CA ILE A 491 -21.52 -16.73 13.69
C ILE A 491 -20.85 -16.95 12.34
N LEU A 492 -20.99 -18.16 11.81
CA LEU A 492 -20.58 -18.54 10.45
C LEU A 492 -21.88 -18.85 9.66
N GLY A 493 -22.37 -17.81 8.98
CA GLY A 493 -23.61 -17.84 8.21
C GLY A 493 -23.43 -18.33 6.77
N GLY A 494 -22.25 -18.09 6.18
CA GLY A 494 -21.90 -18.55 4.83
C GLY A 494 -21.64 -20.05 4.75
N SER A 495 -21.65 -20.59 3.54
CA SER A 495 -21.28 -22.00 3.29
C SER A 495 -19.77 -22.19 3.41
N ILE A 496 -19.37 -23.27 4.09
CA ILE A 496 -17.99 -23.73 4.16
C ILE A 496 -17.80 -24.94 3.24
N SER A 497 -16.76 -24.91 2.40
CA SER A 497 -16.44 -25.97 1.42
C SER A 497 -14.95 -26.33 1.48
N GLY A 498 -14.51 -27.36 0.73
CA GLY A 498 -13.10 -27.81 0.66
C GLY A 498 -12.78 -29.04 1.51
N SER A 499 -11.52 -29.47 1.52
CA SER A 499 -11.08 -30.71 2.21
C SER A 499 -10.46 -30.50 3.60
N GLY A 500 -10.37 -29.24 4.04
CA GLY A 500 -9.66 -28.82 5.24
C GLY A 500 -10.39 -29.09 6.55
N THR A 501 -9.68 -28.91 7.66
CA THR A 501 -10.15 -29.22 9.01
C THR A 501 -10.57 -27.97 9.79
N LEU A 502 -11.58 -28.13 10.64
CA LEU A 502 -12.09 -27.09 11.54
C LEU A 502 -11.73 -27.44 12.98
N LEU A 503 -10.97 -26.55 13.63
CA LEU A 503 -10.66 -26.64 15.05
C LEU A 503 -11.42 -25.54 15.81
N LYS A 504 -12.19 -25.94 16.83
CA LYS A 504 -12.82 -25.02 17.77
C LYS A 504 -12.14 -25.14 19.12
N ASN A 505 -11.40 -24.11 19.52
CA ASN A 505 -10.69 -24.00 20.79
C ASN A 505 -11.26 -22.82 21.61
N ASN A 506 -10.78 -22.65 22.84
CA ASN A 506 -11.13 -21.52 23.73
C ASN A 506 -12.65 -21.37 24.04
N THR A 507 -13.05 -20.42 24.87
CA THR A 507 -14.37 -20.41 25.53
C THR A 507 -15.56 -19.99 24.67
N GLY A 508 -15.36 -19.26 23.56
CA GLY A 508 -16.46 -18.70 22.76
C GLY A 508 -17.39 -19.77 22.16
N THR A 509 -18.58 -19.36 21.71
CA THR A 509 -19.51 -20.19 20.95
C THR A 509 -19.31 -19.96 19.45
N THR A 510 -19.24 -21.03 18.66
CA THR A 510 -19.32 -20.92 17.19
C THR A 510 -20.64 -21.48 16.69
N THR A 511 -21.44 -20.60 16.09
CA THR A 511 -22.76 -20.89 15.54
C THR A 511 -22.68 -21.06 14.03
N PHE A 512 -23.20 -22.16 13.49
CA PHE A 512 -23.26 -22.43 12.05
C PHE A 512 -24.70 -22.36 11.54
N TYR A 513 -25.01 -21.40 10.67
CA TYR A 513 -26.30 -21.37 9.95
C TYR A 513 -26.20 -21.95 8.53
N GLY A 514 -25.00 -21.94 7.94
CA GLY A 514 -24.76 -22.45 6.60
C GLY A 514 -24.97 -23.95 6.46
N ALA A 515 -25.47 -24.35 5.28
CA ALA A 515 -25.29 -25.69 4.75
C ALA A 515 -23.84 -25.81 4.25
N ASN A 516 -23.07 -26.75 4.78
CA ASN A 516 -21.64 -26.85 4.52
C ASN A 516 -21.31 -28.12 3.74
N THR A 517 -20.33 -28.04 2.84
CA THR A 517 -19.87 -29.13 1.97
C THR A 517 -18.42 -29.54 2.21
N PHE A 518 -17.75 -28.97 3.22
CA PHE A 518 -16.38 -29.36 3.55
C PHE A 518 -16.30 -30.80 4.10
N THR A 519 -15.23 -31.51 3.75
CA THR A 519 -15.09 -32.95 4.01
C THR A 519 -14.08 -33.33 5.08
N GLY A 520 -13.28 -32.38 5.56
CA GLY A 520 -12.37 -32.61 6.69
C GLY A 520 -13.09 -32.78 8.03
N SER A 521 -12.31 -32.99 9.09
CA SER A 521 -12.84 -33.24 10.43
C SER A 521 -13.21 -31.94 11.18
N VAL A 522 -14.11 -32.08 12.15
CA VAL A 522 -14.43 -31.03 13.14
C VAL A 522 -13.94 -31.50 14.51
N THR A 523 -13.12 -30.68 15.18
CA THR A 523 -12.62 -30.99 16.52
C THR A 523 -12.92 -29.84 17.48
N ILE A 524 -13.62 -30.15 18.58
CA ILE A 524 -14.01 -29.20 19.62
C ILE A 524 -13.15 -29.48 20.86
N ASN A 525 -12.26 -28.54 21.15
CA ASN A 525 -11.33 -28.53 22.29
C ASN A 525 -11.68 -27.46 23.34
N GLY A 526 -12.57 -26.52 23.01
CA GLY A 526 -13.04 -25.49 23.94
C GLY A 526 -14.40 -24.91 23.56
N GLY A 527 -15.18 -24.52 24.58
CA GLY A 527 -16.45 -23.81 24.40
C GLY A 527 -17.52 -24.66 23.73
N THR A 528 -18.34 -24.03 22.88
CA THR A 528 -19.48 -24.66 22.21
C THR A 528 -19.41 -24.53 20.69
N VAL A 529 -19.74 -25.61 19.98
CA VAL A 529 -20.21 -25.54 18.58
C VAL A 529 -21.72 -25.69 18.57
N PHE A 530 -22.43 -24.80 17.89
CA PHE A 530 -23.88 -24.84 17.75
C PHE A 530 -24.28 -24.93 16.27
N ALA A 531 -24.74 -26.11 15.84
CA ALA A 531 -25.35 -26.29 14.53
C ALA A 531 -26.79 -25.73 14.53
N ARG A 532 -27.03 -24.72 13.68
CA ARG A 532 -28.29 -23.99 13.53
C ARG A 532 -28.74 -23.88 12.07
N ALA A 533 -28.20 -24.72 11.18
CA ALA A 533 -28.75 -24.84 9.82
C ALA A 533 -30.24 -25.19 9.88
N ALA A 534 -31.05 -24.58 9.00
CA ALA A 534 -32.48 -24.82 8.92
C ALA A 534 -32.80 -26.32 8.74
N ASN A 535 -33.93 -26.78 9.28
CA ASN A 535 -34.35 -28.18 9.18
C ASN A 535 -34.68 -28.57 7.72
N ALA A 536 -33.99 -29.56 7.15
CA ALA A 536 -34.36 -30.24 5.90
C ALA A 536 -33.68 -31.61 5.80
N ALA A 537 -33.92 -32.33 4.69
CA ALA A 537 -33.56 -33.74 4.52
C ALA A 537 -32.06 -34.03 4.64
N ASN A 538 -31.23 -33.21 3.99
CA ASN A 538 -29.80 -33.39 3.79
C ASN A 538 -29.11 -32.02 3.57
N ASN A 539 -27.78 -31.97 3.40
CA ASN A 539 -26.95 -30.76 3.28
C ASN A 539 -27.16 -29.78 4.45
N ARG A 540 -26.85 -30.20 5.68
CA ARG A 540 -26.91 -29.37 6.89
C ARG A 540 -25.50 -28.95 7.34
N SER A 541 -25.31 -28.55 8.60
CA SER A 541 -24.05 -27.92 9.04
C SER A 541 -22.83 -28.84 8.92
N PHE A 542 -22.99 -30.16 9.05
CA PHE A 542 -21.87 -31.13 9.06
C PHE A 542 -22.15 -32.42 8.24
N SER A 543 -23.07 -32.40 7.28
CA SER A 543 -23.42 -33.58 6.44
C SER A 543 -22.26 -34.23 5.67
N PHE A 544 -21.15 -33.52 5.45
CA PHE A 544 -20.04 -33.97 4.60
C PHE A 544 -18.73 -34.24 5.36
N VAL A 545 -18.65 -33.85 6.64
CA VAL A 545 -17.41 -33.96 7.43
C VAL A 545 -17.00 -35.42 7.62
N SER A 546 -15.70 -35.69 7.71
CA SER A 546 -15.20 -37.05 7.95
C SER A 546 -15.60 -37.59 9.34
N GLY A 547 -15.77 -36.70 10.31
CA GLY A 547 -16.29 -36.99 11.65
C GLY A 547 -16.21 -35.76 12.56
N ILE A 548 -16.86 -35.84 13.72
CA ILE A 548 -16.86 -34.79 14.75
C ILE A 548 -16.27 -35.33 16.05
N THR A 549 -15.32 -34.62 16.64
CA THR A 549 -14.73 -34.93 17.95
C THR A 549 -15.11 -33.86 18.97
N VAL A 550 -15.67 -34.26 20.11
CA VAL A 550 -16.13 -33.39 21.20
C VAL A 550 -15.33 -33.72 22.46
N ASN A 551 -14.29 -32.94 22.76
CA ASN A 551 -13.39 -33.23 23.88
C ASN A 551 -13.92 -32.74 25.24
N SER A 552 -13.25 -33.14 26.32
CA SER A 552 -13.66 -32.90 27.71
C SER A 552 -13.90 -31.42 28.00
N GLY A 553 -14.98 -31.13 28.73
CA GLY A 553 -15.40 -29.76 29.06
C GLY A 553 -15.98 -28.95 27.90
N THR A 554 -16.20 -29.55 26.72
CA THR A 554 -16.77 -28.88 25.54
C THR A 554 -18.18 -29.34 25.22
N THR A 555 -18.90 -28.57 24.40
CA THR A 555 -20.27 -28.91 23.95
C THR A 555 -20.42 -28.89 22.44
N LEU A 556 -21.04 -29.93 21.88
CA LEU A 556 -21.70 -29.89 20.58
C LEU A 556 -23.22 -29.77 20.78
N LYS A 557 -23.81 -28.72 20.22
CA LYS A 557 -25.24 -28.39 20.31
C LYS A 557 -25.87 -28.41 18.92
N SER A 558 -27.11 -28.88 18.79
CA SER A 558 -27.87 -28.88 17.53
C SER A 558 -29.32 -28.42 17.71
N GLN A 559 -29.86 -27.68 16.73
CA GLN A 559 -31.32 -27.56 16.52
C GLN A 559 -31.84 -28.73 15.68
N SER A 560 -33.16 -28.74 15.39
CA SER A 560 -33.83 -29.83 14.65
C SER A 560 -33.10 -30.19 13.35
N ASN A 561 -32.51 -31.38 13.35
CA ASN A 561 -31.74 -31.99 12.27
C ASN A 561 -30.56 -31.17 11.74
N SER A 562 -30.12 -30.11 12.44
CA SER A 562 -29.10 -29.18 11.95
C SER A 562 -27.70 -29.78 11.75
N LEU A 563 -27.38 -30.93 12.34
CA LEU A 563 -26.11 -31.63 12.07
C LEU A 563 -26.06 -32.20 10.65
N PHE A 564 -26.98 -33.11 10.31
CA PHE A 564 -26.87 -33.99 9.14
C PHE A 564 -28.10 -34.00 8.22
N GLY A 565 -29.26 -33.56 8.72
CA GLY A 565 -30.55 -33.59 8.01
C GLY A 565 -31.49 -34.71 8.50
N TRP A 566 -32.77 -34.60 8.15
CA TRP A 566 -33.80 -35.52 8.67
C TRP A 566 -33.89 -36.87 7.96
N ASP A 567 -33.25 -37.07 6.80
CA ASP A 567 -33.37 -38.33 6.04
C ASP A 567 -32.43 -39.45 6.53
N GLY A 568 -31.48 -39.14 7.41
CA GLY A 568 -30.52 -40.10 7.98
C GLY A 568 -29.36 -40.51 7.05
N THR A 569 -29.43 -40.18 5.75
CA THR A 569 -28.50 -40.69 4.72
C THR A 569 -27.09 -40.10 4.80
N GLN A 570 -26.94 -38.93 5.43
CA GLN A 570 -25.68 -38.18 5.51
C GLN A 570 -25.11 -38.10 6.94
N THR A 571 -25.53 -38.99 7.84
CA THR A 571 -25.02 -39.00 9.22
C THR A 571 -23.53 -39.33 9.28
N ARG A 572 -22.80 -38.64 10.15
CA ARG A 572 -21.34 -38.80 10.34
C ARG A 572 -21.01 -39.27 11.75
N PRO A 573 -19.89 -39.99 11.94
CA PRO A 573 -19.51 -40.45 13.26
C PRO A 573 -19.21 -39.27 14.19
N ILE A 574 -19.76 -39.32 15.40
CA ILE A 574 -19.45 -38.38 16.48
C ILE A 574 -18.71 -39.14 17.58
N THR A 575 -17.53 -38.67 17.97
CA THR A 575 -16.77 -39.17 19.12
C THR A 575 -16.80 -38.11 20.22
N VAL A 576 -17.26 -38.49 21.41
CA VAL A 576 -17.30 -37.64 22.60
C VAL A 576 -16.23 -38.14 23.58
N ASN A 577 -15.15 -37.40 23.75
CA ASN A 577 -14.06 -37.73 24.68
C ASN A 577 -14.24 -36.97 26.00
N GLY A 578 -15.26 -37.31 26.79
CA GLY A 578 -15.58 -36.60 28.04
C GLY A 578 -16.38 -35.29 27.87
N GLY A 579 -16.71 -34.89 26.64
CA GLY A 579 -17.54 -33.71 26.36
C GLY A 579 -19.04 -33.94 26.54
N THR A 580 -19.85 -32.96 26.10
CA THR A 580 -21.31 -33.05 26.07
C THR A 580 -21.84 -32.91 24.64
N LEU A 581 -22.74 -33.79 24.25
CA LEU A 581 -23.55 -33.68 23.04
C LEU A 581 -24.99 -33.38 23.46
N THR A 582 -25.62 -32.32 22.95
CA THR A 582 -26.98 -31.90 23.39
C THR A 582 -27.85 -31.34 22.27
N THR A 583 -29.16 -31.55 22.36
CA THR A 583 -30.15 -30.79 21.58
C THR A 583 -30.35 -29.39 22.20
N ASP A 584 -30.97 -28.46 21.46
CA ASP A 584 -31.08 -27.06 21.89
C ASP A 584 -32.32 -26.71 22.73
N ALA A 585 -33.44 -27.36 22.48
CA ALA A 585 -34.74 -27.11 23.10
C ALA A 585 -35.64 -28.36 23.04
N THR A 586 -36.81 -28.30 23.69
CA THR A 586 -37.84 -29.35 23.56
C THR A 586 -38.38 -29.44 22.13
N ASN A 587 -38.83 -30.65 21.76
CA ASN A 587 -39.22 -31.06 20.40
C ASN A 587 -38.10 -30.99 19.36
N THR A 588 -36.86 -30.70 19.75
CA THR A 588 -35.70 -30.84 18.87
C THR A 588 -35.33 -32.30 18.67
N ASP A 589 -35.35 -32.73 17.42
CA ASP A 589 -35.01 -34.04 16.92
C ASP A 589 -33.72 -34.00 16.09
N VAL A 590 -32.82 -34.97 16.28
CA VAL A 590 -31.56 -35.02 15.53
C VAL A 590 -31.26 -36.43 15.08
N ASN A 591 -31.28 -36.66 13.77
CA ASN A 591 -30.91 -37.95 13.19
C ASN A 591 -29.40 -38.18 13.26
N VAL A 592 -28.99 -39.36 13.72
CA VAL A 592 -27.58 -39.73 14.01
C VAL A 592 -27.30 -41.19 13.68
N GLY A 593 -26.07 -41.46 13.22
CA GLY A 593 -25.62 -42.80 12.83
C GLY A 593 -24.82 -43.46 13.94
N THR A 594 -23.52 -43.17 14.02
CA THR A 594 -22.64 -43.69 15.08
C THR A 594 -22.28 -42.59 16.07
N ILE A 595 -22.58 -42.80 17.35
CA ILE A 595 -22.08 -41.98 18.45
C ILE A 595 -21.19 -42.87 19.32
N THR A 596 -19.92 -42.47 19.49
CA THR A 596 -18.97 -43.12 20.40
C THR A 596 -18.73 -42.21 21.60
N LEU A 597 -19.24 -42.62 22.77
CA LEU A 597 -18.97 -42.00 24.05
C LEU A 597 -17.69 -42.62 24.65
N ASN A 598 -16.57 -41.96 24.43
CA ASN A 598 -15.30 -42.22 25.10
C ASN A 598 -15.27 -41.40 26.41
N GLY A 599 -16.25 -41.68 27.26
CA GLY A 599 -16.65 -40.84 28.39
C GLY A 599 -17.59 -39.71 27.98
N GLY A 600 -18.05 -38.94 28.97
CA GLY A 600 -18.90 -37.76 28.74
C GLY A 600 -20.40 -38.07 28.69
N THR A 601 -21.15 -37.20 28.01
CA THR A 601 -22.63 -37.16 28.14
C THR A 601 -23.34 -37.03 26.79
N LEU A 602 -24.28 -37.94 26.51
CA LEU A 602 -25.35 -37.74 25.54
C LEU A 602 -26.57 -37.13 26.25
N ALA A 603 -26.71 -35.81 26.15
CA ALA A 603 -27.77 -35.01 26.74
C ALA A 603 -28.81 -34.59 25.69
N GLY A 604 -29.94 -34.04 26.15
CA GLY A 604 -30.96 -33.48 25.29
C GLY A 604 -32.24 -33.18 26.03
N PHE A 605 -33.12 -32.43 25.38
CA PHE A 605 -34.47 -32.14 25.85
C PHE A 605 -35.49 -33.14 25.28
N SER A 606 -36.70 -33.18 25.84
CA SER A 606 -37.75 -34.09 25.37
C SER A 606 -38.19 -33.81 23.94
N SER A 607 -38.20 -34.84 23.09
CA SER A 607 -38.84 -34.87 21.78
C SER A 607 -39.56 -36.22 21.60
N ALA A 608 -40.75 -36.36 22.20
CA ALA A 608 -41.51 -37.61 22.21
C ALA A 608 -42.07 -38.04 20.84
N GLN A 609 -42.08 -37.14 19.85
CA GLN A 609 -42.60 -37.43 18.50
C GLN A 609 -41.59 -38.18 17.63
N TRP A 610 -40.37 -37.64 17.54
CA TRP A 610 -39.33 -38.08 16.59
C TRP A 610 -38.05 -38.59 17.27
N GLY A 611 -37.94 -38.37 18.58
CA GLY A 611 -36.79 -38.69 19.40
C GLY A 611 -35.77 -37.56 19.45
N SER A 612 -35.15 -37.34 20.61
CA SER A 612 -34.13 -36.28 20.78
C SER A 612 -32.88 -36.58 19.95
N TRP A 613 -32.46 -37.85 19.98
CA TRP A 613 -31.47 -38.45 19.10
C TRP A 613 -32.11 -39.65 18.42
N ASN A 614 -32.25 -39.60 17.09
CA ASN A 614 -32.90 -40.64 16.32
C ASN A 614 -31.89 -41.46 15.52
N PHE A 615 -31.75 -42.74 15.86
CA PHE A 615 -30.93 -43.71 15.14
C PHE A 615 -31.74 -44.55 14.14
N LYS A 616 -33.09 -44.50 14.19
CA LYS A 616 -33.99 -45.40 13.44
C LYS A 616 -33.99 -45.16 11.94
N ARG A 617 -33.66 -43.93 11.51
CA ARG A 617 -33.48 -43.57 10.10
C ARG A 617 -32.09 -43.91 9.54
N VAL A 618 -31.22 -44.52 10.34
CA VAL A 618 -29.89 -44.95 9.92
C VAL A 618 -29.74 -46.46 10.07
N ALA A 619 -29.41 -47.13 8.97
CA ALA A 619 -29.11 -48.56 8.98
C ALA A 619 -27.91 -48.83 9.92
N ASN A 620 -28.09 -49.73 10.88
CA ASN A 620 -27.08 -50.11 11.88
C ASN A 620 -26.59 -48.93 12.75
N GLY A 621 -27.42 -47.90 12.95
CA GLY A 621 -27.12 -46.81 13.89
C GLY A 621 -26.74 -47.35 15.27
N THR A 622 -25.67 -46.82 15.85
CA THR A 622 -24.96 -47.41 17.00
C THR A 622 -24.62 -46.35 18.04
N LEU A 623 -25.02 -46.57 19.28
CA LEU A 623 -24.54 -45.84 20.45
C LEU A 623 -23.51 -46.71 21.17
N ARG A 624 -22.24 -46.33 21.10
CA ARG A 624 -21.12 -47.07 21.68
C ARG A 624 -20.54 -46.33 22.88
N ALA A 625 -20.24 -47.05 23.96
CA ALA A 625 -19.43 -46.55 25.07
C ALA A 625 -18.05 -47.26 25.08
N THR A 626 -16.98 -46.47 25.03
CA THR A 626 -15.58 -46.95 25.15
C THR A 626 -14.90 -46.53 26.46
N ASP A 627 -15.51 -45.60 27.19
CA ASP A 627 -15.19 -45.31 28.58
C ASP A 627 -16.50 -45.12 29.38
N ASP A 628 -16.40 -44.91 30.69
CA ASP A 628 -17.54 -44.69 31.56
C ASP A 628 -18.28 -43.39 31.19
N ALA A 629 -19.52 -43.53 30.74
CA ALA A 629 -20.27 -42.47 30.07
C ALA A 629 -21.74 -42.43 30.51
N THR A 630 -22.42 -41.32 30.19
CA THR A 630 -23.81 -41.10 30.59
C THR A 630 -24.74 -40.75 29.43
N VAL A 631 -26.00 -41.15 29.54
CA VAL A 631 -27.09 -40.73 28.67
C VAL A 631 -28.19 -40.11 29.53
N THR A 632 -28.32 -38.79 29.46
CA THR A 632 -29.39 -38.03 30.11
C THR A 632 -30.52 -37.67 29.13
N ALA A 633 -30.28 -37.81 27.82
CA ALA A 633 -31.25 -37.54 26.77
C ALA A 633 -32.51 -38.42 26.91
N PRO A 634 -33.72 -37.83 27.04
CA PRO A 634 -34.98 -38.57 27.00
C PRO A 634 -35.42 -38.80 25.55
N HIS A 635 -36.20 -39.84 25.33
CA HIS A 635 -36.73 -40.26 24.03
C HIS A 635 -35.64 -40.45 22.95
N VAL A 636 -34.58 -41.20 23.25
CA VAL A 636 -33.65 -41.63 22.19
C VAL A 636 -34.36 -42.67 21.32
N GLY A 637 -34.43 -42.42 20.01
CA GLY A 637 -35.03 -43.33 19.04
C GLY A 637 -34.05 -44.45 18.67
N LEU A 638 -34.26 -45.64 19.20
CA LEU A 638 -33.57 -46.88 18.82
C LEU A 638 -34.59 -47.87 18.26
N GLY A 639 -34.26 -48.56 17.17
CA GLY A 639 -35.06 -49.62 16.56
C GLY A 639 -34.33 -50.98 16.57
N PRO A 640 -34.97 -52.07 16.11
CA PRO A 640 -34.42 -53.42 16.21
C PRO A 640 -33.07 -53.64 15.48
N GLY A 641 -32.79 -52.82 14.46
CA GLY A 641 -31.52 -52.81 13.74
C GLY A 641 -30.46 -51.84 14.30
N ASN A 642 -30.73 -51.16 15.42
CA ASN A 642 -29.80 -50.28 16.10
C ASN A 642 -29.17 -50.99 17.31
N SER A 643 -27.95 -50.60 17.69
CA SER A 643 -27.23 -51.26 18.79
C SER A 643 -26.71 -50.29 19.85
N VAL A 644 -26.72 -50.76 21.11
CA VAL A 644 -26.00 -50.16 22.23
C VAL A 644 -24.81 -51.06 22.57
N ASP A 645 -23.60 -50.57 22.28
CA ASP A 645 -22.34 -51.25 22.59
C ASP A 645 -21.71 -50.64 23.85
N VAL A 646 -21.20 -51.48 24.74
CA VAL A 646 -20.46 -51.03 25.93
C VAL A 646 -19.22 -51.90 26.05
N SER A 647 -18.06 -51.27 25.96
CA SER A 647 -16.75 -51.95 25.97
C SER A 647 -16.49 -52.67 27.30
N ALA A 648 -15.71 -53.76 27.26
CA ALA A 648 -15.44 -54.59 28.42
C ALA A 648 -14.90 -53.78 29.61
N GLY A 649 -15.48 -53.98 30.80
CA GLY A 649 -15.10 -53.27 32.03
C GLY A 649 -15.54 -51.80 32.11
N LYS A 650 -16.35 -51.30 31.16
CA LYS A 650 -16.92 -49.95 31.15
C LYS A 650 -18.41 -49.95 31.44
N THR A 651 -18.94 -48.80 31.85
CA THR A 651 -20.33 -48.60 32.26
C THR A 651 -20.97 -47.45 31.48
N LEU A 652 -22.08 -47.74 30.79
CA LEU A 652 -22.98 -46.73 30.26
C LEU A 652 -24.16 -46.55 31.21
N THR A 653 -24.27 -45.37 31.84
CA THR A 653 -25.37 -45.06 32.77
C THR A 653 -26.43 -44.19 32.09
N TRP A 654 -27.64 -44.72 31.96
CA TRP A 654 -28.73 -44.11 31.22
C TRP A 654 -29.87 -43.70 32.17
N SER A 655 -29.97 -42.39 32.44
CA SER A 655 -31.03 -41.78 33.26
C SER A 655 -32.15 -41.12 32.45
N GLY A 656 -31.89 -40.81 31.17
CA GLY A 656 -32.95 -40.49 30.22
C GLY A 656 -33.93 -41.65 30.04
N VAL A 657 -35.14 -41.37 29.55
CA VAL A 657 -36.18 -42.39 29.35
C VAL A 657 -36.21 -42.86 27.90
N VAL A 658 -36.15 -44.17 27.67
CA VAL A 658 -36.50 -44.80 26.38
C VAL A 658 -38.00 -45.09 26.36
N THR A 659 -38.70 -44.50 25.40
CA THR A 659 -40.13 -44.74 25.13
C THR A 659 -40.31 -45.06 23.66
N ASN A 660 -41.47 -45.63 23.29
CA ASN A 660 -41.94 -45.54 21.91
C ASN A 660 -42.07 -44.06 21.49
N LEU A 661 -41.92 -43.80 20.20
CA LEU A 661 -41.99 -42.47 19.60
C LEU A 661 -43.27 -42.33 18.77
N ALA A 662 -43.96 -41.20 18.88
CA ALA A 662 -45.29 -41.06 18.26
C ALA A 662 -45.26 -41.22 16.72
N ASN A 663 -44.20 -40.73 16.07
CA ASN A 663 -44.11 -40.69 14.61
C ASN A 663 -43.05 -41.64 14.03
N GLU A 664 -42.11 -42.13 14.85
CA GLU A 664 -41.15 -43.19 14.44
C GLU A 664 -41.64 -44.60 14.85
N GLY A 665 -42.65 -44.72 15.71
CA GLY A 665 -43.20 -45.98 16.20
C GLY A 665 -42.39 -46.65 17.32
N ILE A 666 -42.52 -47.98 17.43
CA ILE A 666 -41.95 -48.79 18.51
C ILE A 666 -40.43 -48.62 18.61
N CYS A 667 -39.93 -48.40 19.83
CA CYS A 667 -38.49 -48.42 20.11
C CYS A 667 -38.07 -49.79 20.67
N ALA A 668 -36.84 -50.18 20.39
CA ALA A 668 -36.23 -51.43 20.84
C ALA A 668 -34.82 -51.16 21.36
N LEU A 669 -34.39 -51.89 22.39
CA LEU A 669 -33.08 -51.69 23.04
C LEU A 669 -32.20 -52.94 22.90
N THR A 670 -31.45 -53.02 21.80
CA THR A 670 -30.53 -54.14 21.55
C THR A 670 -29.12 -53.83 22.06
N LYS A 671 -28.73 -54.43 23.19
CA LYS A 671 -27.32 -54.41 23.63
C LYS A 671 -26.53 -55.49 22.89
N SER A 672 -25.51 -55.09 22.13
CA SER A 672 -24.64 -56.00 21.37
C SER A 672 -23.25 -55.41 21.14
N GLY A 673 -22.27 -56.21 20.72
CA GLY A 673 -20.90 -55.76 20.44
C GLY A 673 -19.91 -55.84 21.61
N GLY A 674 -20.36 -55.64 22.86
CA GLY A 674 -19.46 -55.55 24.01
C GLY A 674 -20.03 -56.00 25.35
N SER A 675 -19.14 -56.48 26.22
CA SER A 675 -19.42 -57.12 27.52
C SER A 675 -19.46 -56.18 28.72
N GLY A 676 -19.36 -54.85 28.52
CA GLY A 676 -19.52 -53.85 29.58
C GLY A 676 -20.96 -53.69 30.05
N THR A 677 -21.15 -52.92 31.13
CA THR A 677 -22.43 -52.76 31.84
C THR A 677 -23.28 -51.65 31.23
N LEU A 678 -24.56 -51.93 30.95
CA LEU A 678 -25.57 -50.91 30.66
C LEU A 678 -26.49 -50.79 31.88
N ILE A 679 -26.53 -49.62 32.51
CA ILE A 679 -27.40 -49.33 33.66
C ILE A 679 -28.52 -48.43 33.17
N LEU A 680 -29.77 -48.88 33.31
CA LEU A 680 -30.96 -48.07 33.05
C LEU A 680 -31.55 -47.61 34.40
N THR A 681 -31.68 -46.30 34.61
CA THR A 681 -32.25 -45.73 35.85
C THR A 681 -33.53 -44.92 35.63
N GLY A 682 -33.88 -44.59 34.39
CA GLY A 682 -35.17 -43.99 34.03
C GLY A 682 -36.32 -45.00 33.91
N THR A 683 -37.57 -44.52 34.02
CA THR A 683 -38.80 -45.33 33.86
C THR A 683 -39.10 -45.61 32.38
N ASN A 684 -38.38 -46.56 31.79
CA ASN A 684 -38.53 -46.94 30.38
C ASN A 684 -39.89 -47.57 30.08
N SER A 685 -40.50 -47.21 28.94
CA SER A 685 -41.85 -47.63 28.54
C SER A 685 -41.98 -47.96 27.04
N TYR A 686 -40.88 -48.34 26.41
CA TYR A 686 -40.89 -48.92 25.05
C TYR A 686 -41.48 -50.34 25.05
N THR A 687 -41.93 -50.82 23.88
CA THR A 687 -42.67 -52.10 23.75
C THR A 687 -42.08 -53.08 22.74
N GLY A 688 -40.82 -52.91 22.35
CA GLY A 688 -40.10 -53.77 21.39
C GLY A 688 -38.72 -54.19 21.87
#